data_AF-A0A3Q9W818-F1
#
_entry.id   AF-A0A3Q9W818-F1
#
_cell.length_a   1.000
_cell.length_b   1.000
_cell.length_c   1.000
_cell.angle_alpha   90.00
_cell.angle_beta   90.00
_cell.angle_gamma   90.00
#
_symmetry.space_group_name_H-M   'P 1'
#
loop_
_entity.id
_entity.type
_entity.pdbx_description
1 polymer ?
#
loop_
_entity_poly.entity_id
_entity_poly.type
_entity_poly.pdbx_seq_one_letter_code
_entity_poly.pdbx_strand_id
1 'polypeptide(L)'
;MSEYSHEQLQAIDGDTRRNLVWALEKLCFHADVFEKSAWCMLLLASAENESWSNNATGMFSQLFRVHLSGTQAKPNIRFDILKRAIAVNQTDVDIVVLEALGQAISTYGGTRTVGAEYQGTKAPLEEWRPELWQDIFDFWQQAFDLMLVLFERGDAQKEKVLSDIGHSIRGFVARGRIEMLDSAIRKVVSINGCYWPEALDSIKNTFEYDSEDIKQEATDALNNWLELLSPDEAELPEKLKILVTNPPWEHHKGEDGHYVDVAAENAKVLATELSNNIEELLPHLGLLLQGEQKQSYAFGHQLAHDLTDVVSILDLALECLAAIEKPNSRLVLGLYRGLFEQSQELWQENIDRLVADEKLVHLYPDFIRTGDIKKAHLDNLLELIQRGVLSPNSANVLSYGSVTDSIEPDVMASFCLQLAELGEQASWSALNVIYMYCFSNNDSINELRDQLKYLVTAVPLHKGQENTATDTHHWHDMAEKLLKERDEEFAVALTNQLIAASKFGLNHGDIWSYTKPLMLSLMSDYGDVIWPIFGEAIVRAEGMDKYWLQQLLDRETSLVGNVPSVLSVIPVESVMEWCLKQPDIGPVFVARCLNVIETVDEMQQPSALFIALLENFGNDQRVASELSANMGTRGWSGSLVPYLESDKAALSPLIEHENSNVRHWVKDHIAYINRQIIEESKRDEEHGFGLY
;
A
#
# COMPACT_ATOMS: atom_id res chain seq x y z
N MET A 1 7.49 -36.75 3.46
CA MET A 1 7.73 -35.40 4.00
C MET A 1 8.51 -35.43 5.30
N SER A 2 8.19 -36.26 6.30
CA SER A 2 8.94 -36.30 7.58
C SER A 2 10.40 -36.78 7.50
N GLU A 3 10.81 -37.34 6.35
CA GLU A 3 12.21 -37.74 6.09
C GLU A 3 13.02 -36.62 5.39
N TYR A 4 12.36 -35.51 5.02
CA TYR A 4 13.00 -34.40 4.30
C TYR A 4 13.54 -33.38 5.32
N SER A 5 14.71 -32.83 5.04
CA SER A 5 15.24 -31.66 5.74
C SER A 5 14.47 -30.38 5.40
N HIS A 6 14.66 -29.33 6.20
CA HIS A 6 14.05 -28.02 5.95
C HIS A 6 14.37 -27.50 4.54
N GLU A 7 15.63 -27.54 4.12
CA GLU A 7 16.06 -27.12 2.77
C GLU A 7 15.37 -27.94 1.66
N GLN A 8 15.19 -29.25 1.88
CA GLN A 8 14.49 -30.11 0.92
C GLN A 8 12.99 -29.82 0.84
N LEU A 9 12.36 -29.40 1.93
CA LEU A 9 10.96 -28.94 1.94
C LEU A 9 10.83 -27.58 1.26
N GLN A 10 11.78 -26.67 1.52
CA GLN A 10 11.83 -25.35 0.90
C GLN A 10 12.12 -25.40 -0.61
N ALA A 11 12.85 -26.42 -1.07
CA ALA A 11 13.11 -26.65 -2.49
C ALA A 11 11.91 -27.19 -3.28
N ILE A 12 10.80 -27.57 -2.61
CA ILE A 12 9.57 -27.94 -3.30
C ILE A 12 8.87 -26.64 -3.72
N ASP A 13 8.87 -26.33 -5.02
CA ASP A 13 8.37 -25.08 -5.57
C ASP A 13 7.37 -25.27 -6.73
N GLY A 14 6.88 -24.14 -7.25
CA GLY A 14 6.01 -24.06 -8.42
C GLY A 14 4.77 -24.95 -8.35
N ASP A 15 4.46 -25.60 -9.48
CA ASP A 15 3.27 -26.45 -9.62
C ASP A 15 3.31 -27.65 -8.65
N THR A 16 4.49 -28.16 -8.31
CA THR A 16 4.60 -29.32 -7.41
C THR A 16 4.11 -28.94 -6.02
N ARG A 17 4.59 -27.82 -5.49
CA ARG A 17 4.15 -27.32 -4.17
C ARG A 17 2.65 -27.04 -4.18
N ARG A 18 2.17 -26.31 -5.18
CA ARG A 18 0.76 -25.94 -5.32
C ARG A 18 -0.17 -27.15 -5.31
N ASN A 19 0.19 -28.19 -6.08
CA ASN A 19 -0.58 -29.43 -6.12
C ASN A 19 -0.56 -30.18 -4.78
N LEU A 20 0.56 -30.16 -4.05
CA LEU A 20 0.65 -30.74 -2.71
C LEU A 20 -0.21 -30.00 -1.70
N VAL A 21 -0.18 -28.66 -1.70
CA VAL A 21 -1.01 -27.83 -0.82
C VAL A 21 -2.49 -28.10 -1.09
N TRP A 22 -2.94 -28.10 -2.36
CA TRP A 22 -4.33 -28.41 -2.70
C TRP A 22 -4.75 -29.83 -2.33
N ALA A 23 -3.86 -30.81 -2.53
CA ALA A 23 -4.14 -32.19 -2.13
C ALA A 23 -4.25 -32.32 -0.60
N LEU A 24 -3.34 -31.69 0.14
CA LEU A 24 -3.35 -31.70 1.60
C LEU A 24 -4.54 -30.93 2.16
N GLU A 25 -4.96 -29.82 1.55
CA GLU A 25 -6.18 -29.10 1.93
C GLU A 25 -7.39 -30.04 1.90
N LYS A 26 -7.56 -30.79 0.80
CA LYS A 26 -8.64 -31.79 0.67
C LYS A 26 -8.50 -32.92 1.70
N LEU A 27 -7.29 -33.42 1.94
CA LEU A 27 -7.07 -34.50 2.91
C LEU A 27 -7.28 -34.05 4.37
N CYS A 28 -6.86 -32.85 4.72
CA CYS A 28 -7.11 -32.23 6.02
C CYS A 28 -8.60 -32.05 6.30
N PHE A 29 -9.47 -32.08 5.28
CA PHE A 29 -10.90 -32.03 5.53
C PHE A 29 -11.41 -33.27 6.29
N HIS A 30 -10.83 -34.44 6.04
CA HIS A 30 -11.28 -35.73 6.59
C HIS A 30 -10.72 -35.99 7.98
N ALA A 31 -11.59 -36.26 8.95
CA ALA A 31 -11.17 -36.56 10.33
C ALA A 31 -10.25 -37.80 10.42
N ASP A 32 -10.50 -38.83 9.62
CA ASP A 32 -9.77 -40.12 9.70
C ASP A 32 -8.30 -40.04 9.26
N VAL A 33 -7.94 -39.03 8.47
CA VAL A 33 -6.57 -38.81 7.97
C VAL A 33 -6.01 -37.45 8.38
N PHE A 34 -6.73 -36.71 9.23
CA PHE A 34 -6.40 -35.35 9.61
C PHE A 34 -4.98 -35.24 10.17
N GLU A 35 -4.64 -36.03 11.20
CA GLU A 35 -3.35 -35.88 11.90
C GLU A 35 -2.14 -35.99 10.97
N LYS A 36 -2.16 -36.96 10.04
CA LYS A 36 -1.06 -37.16 9.09
C LYS A 36 -1.02 -36.05 8.04
N SER A 37 -2.17 -35.60 7.59
CA SER A 37 -2.30 -34.56 6.56
C SER A 37 -1.92 -33.19 7.10
N ALA A 38 -2.43 -32.84 8.28
CA ALA A 38 -2.08 -31.60 8.99
C ALA A 38 -0.59 -31.57 9.37
N TRP A 39 0.00 -32.70 9.76
CA TRP A 39 1.45 -32.78 10.00
C TRP A 39 2.27 -32.55 8.72
N CYS A 40 1.82 -33.06 7.58
CA CYS A 40 2.47 -32.79 6.30
C CYS A 40 2.31 -31.32 5.87
N MET A 41 1.13 -30.73 6.09
CA MET A 41 0.90 -29.31 5.83
C MET A 41 1.78 -28.42 6.72
N LEU A 42 1.91 -28.75 8.01
CA LEU A 42 2.82 -28.08 8.95
C LEU A 42 4.27 -28.09 8.45
N LEU A 43 4.76 -29.23 7.96
CA LEU A 43 6.14 -29.33 7.46
C LEU A 43 6.36 -28.44 6.22
N LEU A 44 5.38 -28.34 5.33
CA LEU A 44 5.45 -27.41 4.19
C LEU A 44 5.37 -25.95 4.65
N ALA A 45 4.51 -25.65 5.63
CA ALA A 45 4.36 -24.32 6.21
C ALA A 45 5.63 -23.85 6.95
N SER A 46 6.32 -24.74 7.65
CA SER A 46 7.60 -24.41 8.30
C SER A 46 8.72 -24.07 7.31
N ALA A 47 8.53 -24.42 6.03
CA ALA A 47 9.45 -24.10 4.93
C ALA A 47 8.67 -23.37 3.81
N GLU A 48 7.97 -22.30 4.19
CA GLU A 48 7.17 -21.50 3.26
C GLU A 48 8.04 -20.77 2.23
N ASN A 49 7.62 -20.79 0.96
CA ASN A 49 8.32 -20.15 -0.16
C ASN A 49 7.36 -19.41 -1.13
N GLU A 50 6.09 -19.23 -0.73
CA GLU A 50 5.05 -18.58 -1.54
C GLU A 50 4.49 -17.33 -0.85
N SER A 51 4.22 -16.28 -1.63
CA SER A 51 3.82 -14.95 -1.12
C SER A 51 2.30 -14.69 -1.08
N TRP A 52 1.47 -15.59 -1.60
CA TRP A 52 0.01 -15.46 -1.59
C TRP A 52 -0.61 -16.14 -0.35
N SER A 53 -1.78 -15.66 0.07
CA SER A 53 -2.40 -16.06 1.35
C SER A 53 -2.91 -17.50 1.43
N ASN A 54 -3.16 -18.16 0.29
CA ASN A 54 -3.56 -19.58 0.24
C ASN A 54 -2.36 -20.54 0.08
N ASN A 55 -1.23 -20.18 0.69
CA ASN A 55 -0.03 -21.01 0.78
C ASN A 55 -0.16 -22.05 1.91
N ALA A 56 0.90 -22.83 2.18
CA ALA A 56 0.87 -23.90 3.16
C ALA A 56 0.65 -23.36 4.59
N THR A 57 1.29 -22.24 4.94
CA THR A 57 1.09 -21.57 6.23
C THR A 57 -0.35 -21.11 6.42
N GLY A 58 -0.92 -20.39 5.43
CA GLY A 58 -2.31 -19.95 5.49
C GLY A 58 -3.30 -21.11 5.59
N MET A 59 -3.07 -22.19 4.83
CA MET A 59 -3.91 -23.39 4.87
C MET A 59 -3.79 -24.14 6.20
N PHE A 60 -2.58 -24.27 6.76
CA PHE A 60 -2.40 -24.88 8.08
C PHE A 60 -3.11 -24.06 9.16
N SER A 61 -2.88 -22.74 9.21
CA SER A 61 -3.47 -21.86 10.22
C SER A 61 -5.00 -21.81 10.15
N GLN A 62 -5.59 -21.90 8.94
CA GLN A 62 -7.05 -22.00 8.77
C GLN A 62 -7.64 -23.20 9.53
N LEU A 63 -6.93 -24.33 9.59
CA LEU A 63 -7.36 -25.52 10.33
C LEU A 63 -7.50 -25.25 11.83
N PHE A 64 -7.11 -24.07 12.33
CA PHE A 64 -7.17 -23.70 13.75
C PHE A 64 -8.23 -22.64 14.08
N ARG A 65 -9.09 -22.27 13.12
CA ARG A 65 -10.23 -21.37 13.38
C ARG A 65 -11.40 -22.06 14.10
N VAL A 66 -12.14 -21.31 14.93
CA VAL A 66 -13.38 -21.80 15.55
C VAL A 66 -14.46 -22.08 14.51
N HIS A 67 -14.59 -21.20 13.52
CA HIS A 67 -15.50 -21.34 12.37
C HIS A 67 -14.70 -21.29 11.06
N LEU A 68 -15.23 -21.89 9.99
CA LEU A 68 -14.58 -21.91 8.67
C LEU A 68 -13.18 -22.54 8.70
N SER A 69 -13.06 -23.62 9.47
CA SER A 69 -11.80 -24.35 9.62
C SER A 69 -11.48 -25.24 8.42
N GLY A 70 -12.51 -25.62 7.64
CA GLY A 70 -12.35 -26.53 6.50
C GLY A 70 -11.92 -27.93 6.91
N THR A 71 -12.31 -28.39 8.10
CA THR A 71 -12.01 -29.75 8.58
C THR A 71 -13.11 -30.34 9.46
N GLN A 72 -13.31 -31.65 9.38
CA GLN A 72 -14.15 -32.45 10.28
C GLN A 72 -13.47 -32.74 11.63
N ALA A 73 -12.17 -32.48 11.76
CA ALA A 73 -11.42 -32.81 12.97
C ALA A 73 -11.89 -31.96 14.15
N LYS A 74 -12.12 -32.64 15.29
CA LYS A 74 -12.52 -31.99 16.55
C LYS A 74 -11.36 -31.19 17.15
N PRO A 75 -11.64 -30.14 17.94
CA PRO A 75 -10.63 -29.28 18.57
C PRO A 75 -9.51 -30.04 19.29
N ASN A 76 -9.83 -31.07 20.08
CA ASN A 76 -8.82 -31.83 20.83
C ASN A 76 -7.76 -32.46 19.92
N ILE A 77 -8.17 -33.05 18.78
CA ILE A 77 -7.26 -33.65 17.80
C ILE A 77 -6.37 -32.56 17.17
N ARG A 78 -6.98 -31.40 16.86
CA ARG A 78 -6.28 -30.25 16.30
C ARG A 78 -5.21 -29.73 17.27
N PHE A 79 -5.57 -29.46 18.53
CA PHE A 79 -4.63 -28.96 19.53
C PHE A 79 -3.54 -29.97 19.90
N ASP A 80 -3.79 -31.27 19.82
CA ASP A 80 -2.75 -32.28 20.02
C ASP A 80 -1.66 -32.22 18.94
N ILE A 81 -2.01 -31.83 17.70
CA ILE A 81 -1.02 -31.53 16.65
C ILE A 81 -0.17 -30.31 17.02
N LEU A 82 -0.75 -29.24 17.56
CA LEU A 82 0.02 -28.07 18.01
C LEU A 82 0.96 -28.42 19.17
N LYS A 83 0.47 -29.17 20.17
CA LYS A 83 1.32 -29.63 21.30
C LYS A 83 2.49 -30.47 20.79
N ARG A 84 2.24 -31.37 19.83
CA ARG A 84 3.28 -32.17 19.18
C ARG A 84 4.27 -31.29 18.41
N ALA A 85 3.79 -30.26 17.70
CA ALA A 85 4.63 -29.32 16.96
C ALA A 85 5.52 -28.51 17.90
N ILE A 86 4.97 -27.96 18.99
CA ILE A 86 5.70 -27.25 20.04
C ILE A 86 6.82 -28.14 20.61
N ALA A 87 6.56 -29.43 20.83
CA ALA A 87 7.56 -30.38 21.33
C ALA A 87 8.76 -30.61 20.38
N VAL A 88 8.66 -30.23 19.09
CA VAL A 88 9.79 -30.29 18.14
C VAL A 88 10.88 -29.27 18.50
N ASN A 89 10.51 -28.17 19.17
CA ASN A 89 11.45 -27.14 19.66
C ASN A 89 12.31 -26.54 18.55
N GLN A 90 11.66 -26.06 17.49
CA GLN A 90 12.27 -25.37 16.35
C GLN A 90 11.54 -24.06 16.08
N THR A 91 12.29 -22.97 15.91
CA THR A 91 11.72 -21.62 15.71
C THR A 91 10.77 -21.56 14.53
N ASP A 92 11.13 -22.12 13.36
CA ASP A 92 10.27 -22.07 12.17
C ASP A 92 8.93 -22.79 12.37
N VAL A 93 8.92 -23.87 13.16
CA VAL A 93 7.71 -24.61 13.52
C VAL A 93 6.89 -23.81 14.54
N ASP A 94 7.54 -23.21 15.53
CA ASP A 94 6.89 -22.41 16.56
C ASP A 94 6.17 -21.19 15.97
N ILE A 95 6.78 -20.53 14.97
CA ILE A 95 6.14 -19.40 14.27
C ILE A 95 4.88 -19.86 13.53
N VAL A 96 4.91 -21.01 12.84
CA VAL A 96 3.70 -21.55 12.18
C VAL A 96 2.63 -21.93 13.20
N VAL A 97 3.03 -22.46 14.36
CA VAL A 97 2.09 -22.72 15.47
C VAL A 97 1.48 -21.41 15.97
N LEU A 98 2.25 -20.35 16.11
CA LEU A 98 1.74 -19.04 16.51
C LEU A 98 0.79 -18.44 15.47
N GLU A 99 1.05 -18.61 14.17
CA GLU A 99 0.09 -18.21 13.12
C GLU A 99 -1.24 -18.98 13.25
N ALA A 100 -1.18 -20.28 13.55
CA ALA A 100 -2.36 -21.07 13.82
C ALA A 100 -3.10 -20.62 15.09
N LEU A 101 -2.38 -20.30 16.16
CA LEU A 101 -2.95 -19.81 17.42
C LEU A 101 -3.54 -18.40 17.27
N GLY A 102 -2.95 -17.53 16.45
CA GLY A 102 -3.53 -16.23 16.07
C GLY A 102 -4.90 -16.39 15.39
N GLN A 103 -5.04 -17.37 14.49
CA GLN A 103 -6.34 -17.71 13.89
C GLN A 103 -7.32 -18.33 14.90
N ALA A 104 -6.81 -19.05 15.91
CA ALA A 104 -7.62 -19.64 16.97
C ALA A 104 -8.25 -18.60 17.89
N ILE A 105 -7.54 -17.51 18.20
CA ILE A 105 -7.98 -16.45 19.10
C ILE A 105 -8.72 -15.30 18.40
N SER A 106 -8.92 -15.36 17.08
CA SER A 106 -9.63 -14.31 16.35
C SER A 106 -11.12 -14.24 16.74
N THR A 107 -11.56 -13.03 17.11
CA THR A 107 -12.95 -12.74 17.50
C THR A 107 -13.80 -12.10 16.39
N TYR A 108 -13.19 -11.73 15.26
CA TYR A 108 -13.81 -10.91 14.20
C TYR A 108 -14.21 -11.71 12.94
N GLY A 109 -14.14 -13.05 13.00
CA GLY A 109 -14.49 -13.94 11.90
C GLY A 109 -13.38 -14.06 10.85
N GLY A 110 -13.73 -14.54 9.66
CA GLY A 110 -12.81 -14.71 8.53
C GLY A 110 -13.52 -15.21 7.28
N THR A 111 -12.78 -15.29 6.18
CA THR A 111 -13.24 -15.90 4.92
C THR A 111 -12.39 -17.14 4.61
N ARG A 112 -12.97 -18.07 3.86
CA ARG A 112 -12.32 -19.30 3.40
C ARG A 112 -12.66 -19.51 1.92
N THR A 113 -11.70 -20.04 1.17
CA THR A 113 -11.95 -20.52 -0.19
C THR A 113 -12.73 -21.84 -0.13
N VAL A 114 -13.83 -21.89 -0.88
CA VAL A 114 -14.70 -23.08 -1.01
C VAL A 114 -14.19 -23.95 -2.16
N GLY A 115 -14.27 -25.28 -2.03
CA GLY A 115 -13.80 -26.24 -3.05
C GLY A 115 -13.21 -27.54 -2.48
N ALA A 116 -12.64 -27.51 -1.27
CA ALA A 116 -12.01 -28.65 -0.63
C ALA A 116 -13.00 -29.72 -0.14
N GLU A 117 -14.21 -29.31 0.23
CA GLU A 117 -15.34 -30.16 0.65
C GLU A 117 -15.92 -30.96 -0.52
N TYR A 118 -15.71 -30.51 -1.76
CA TYR A 118 -16.14 -31.17 -2.98
C TYR A 118 -15.06 -32.14 -3.47
N GLN A 119 -15.28 -33.43 -3.23
CA GLN A 119 -14.33 -34.50 -3.55
C GLN A 119 -15.00 -35.65 -4.29
N GLY A 120 -14.98 -35.56 -5.62
CA GLY A 120 -15.63 -36.52 -6.51
C GLY A 120 -17.15 -36.37 -6.52
N THR A 121 -17.87 -37.47 -6.74
CA THR A 121 -19.34 -37.46 -6.90
C THR A 121 -20.12 -37.64 -5.58
N LYS A 122 -19.45 -37.52 -4.43
CA LYS A 122 -20.08 -37.67 -3.11
C LYS A 122 -20.71 -36.35 -2.67
N ALA A 123 -21.64 -36.43 -1.71
CA ALA A 123 -22.13 -35.25 -1.01
C ALA A 123 -20.94 -34.46 -0.41
N PRO A 124 -21.00 -33.12 -0.39
CA PRO A 124 -19.95 -32.30 0.19
C PRO A 124 -19.70 -32.66 1.65
N LEU A 125 -18.44 -32.61 2.05
CA LEU A 125 -18.08 -32.82 3.45
C LEU A 125 -18.49 -31.61 4.29
N GLU A 126 -19.05 -31.86 5.47
CA GLU A 126 -19.37 -30.81 6.44
C GLU A 126 -18.20 -30.62 7.40
N GLU A 127 -17.77 -29.39 7.62
CA GLU A 127 -16.75 -29.07 8.63
C GLU A 127 -17.30 -29.16 10.05
N TRP A 128 -16.41 -29.31 11.03
CA TRP A 128 -16.75 -29.21 12.43
C TRP A 128 -17.26 -27.80 12.77
N ARG A 129 -18.31 -27.74 13.60
CA ARG A 129 -18.88 -26.50 14.13
C ARG A 129 -19.12 -26.67 15.64
N PRO A 130 -18.85 -25.64 16.46
CA PRO A 130 -19.16 -25.69 17.88
C PRO A 130 -20.67 -25.81 18.08
N GLU A 131 -21.09 -26.64 19.03
CA GLU A 131 -22.52 -26.81 19.38
C GLU A 131 -22.88 -25.89 20.55
N LEU A 132 -21.91 -25.59 21.41
CA LEU A 132 -22.06 -24.79 22.62
C LEU A 132 -21.05 -23.64 22.67
N TRP A 133 -21.43 -22.57 23.36
CA TRP A 133 -20.49 -21.48 23.70
C TRP A 133 -19.29 -21.97 24.50
N GLN A 134 -19.47 -22.98 25.35
CA GLN A 134 -18.39 -23.56 26.12
C GLN A 134 -17.31 -24.18 25.22
N ASP A 135 -17.68 -24.77 24.08
CA ASP A 135 -16.71 -25.32 23.12
C ASP A 135 -15.78 -24.22 22.61
N ILE A 136 -16.32 -23.02 22.37
CA ILE A 136 -15.56 -21.85 21.92
C ILE A 136 -14.67 -21.33 23.04
N PHE A 137 -15.17 -21.26 24.27
CA PHE A 137 -14.42 -20.80 25.44
C PHE A 137 -13.23 -21.70 25.77
N ASP A 138 -13.43 -23.02 25.73
CA ASP A 138 -12.36 -24.01 25.95
C ASP A 138 -11.34 -23.99 24.81
N PHE A 139 -11.78 -23.67 23.60
CA PHE A 139 -10.91 -23.48 22.42
C PHE A 139 -9.97 -22.30 22.62
N TRP A 140 -10.51 -21.14 23.04
CA TRP A 140 -9.72 -19.93 23.30
C TRP A 140 -8.77 -20.10 24.48
N GLN A 141 -9.22 -20.74 25.57
CA GLN A 141 -8.36 -21.02 26.73
C GLN A 141 -7.15 -21.87 26.33
N GLN A 142 -7.36 -22.96 25.59
CA GLN A 142 -6.26 -23.80 25.12
C GLN A 142 -5.30 -23.06 24.19
N ALA A 143 -5.80 -22.13 23.37
CA ALA A 143 -4.94 -21.33 22.50
C ALA A 143 -4.04 -20.38 23.32
N PHE A 144 -4.60 -19.67 24.30
CA PHE A 144 -3.84 -18.80 25.21
C PHE A 144 -2.80 -19.58 26.00
N ASP A 145 -3.16 -20.74 26.55
CA ASP A 145 -2.23 -21.58 27.30
C ASP A 145 -1.01 -21.98 26.46
N LEU A 146 -1.20 -22.35 25.18
CA LEU A 146 -0.10 -22.67 24.27
C LEU A 146 0.72 -21.44 23.86
N MET A 147 0.08 -20.28 23.65
CA MET A 147 0.80 -19.03 23.39
C MET A 147 1.71 -18.65 24.56
N LEU A 148 1.24 -18.78 25.80
CA LEU A 148 2.04 -18.50 27.00
C LEU A 148 3.21 -19.49 27.18
N VAL A 149 3.09 -20.73 26.70
CA VAL A 149 4.23 -21.66 26.64
C VAL A 149 5.28 -21.19 25.63
N LEU A 150 4.85 -20.69 24.47
CA LEU A 150 5.73 -20.21 23.40
C LEU A 150 6.40 -18.87 23.75
N PHE A 151 5.72 -18.02 24.53
CA PHE A 151 6.19 -16.71 24.95
C PHE A 151 7.58 -16.71 25.61
N GLU A 152 7.93 -17.77 26.35
CA GLU A 152 9.21 -17.89 27.05
C GLU A 152 10.32 -18.57 26.20
N ARG A 153 10.07 -18.90 24.92
CA ARG A 153 11.02 -19.71 24.12
C ARG A 153 12.11 -18.91 23.40
N GLY A 154 11.87 -17.66 23.05
CA GLY A 154 12.80 -16.83 22.29
C GLY A 154 12.16 -15.53 21.83
N ASP A 155 12.99 -14.59 21.36
CA ASP A 155 12.54 -13.22 21.05
C ASP A 155 11.48 -13.19 19.94
N ALA A 156 11.64 -14.00 18.88
CA ALA A 156 10.69 -14.06 17.77
C ALA A 156 9.30 -14.59 18.22
N GLN A 157 9.29 -15.63 19.05
CA GLN A 157 8.05 -16.15 19.63
C GLN A 157 7.42 -15.15 20.60
N LYS A 158 8.25 -14.51 21.44
CA LYS A 158 7.83 -13.50 22.40
C LYS A 158 7.13 -12.33 21.70
N GLU A 159 7.76 -11.75 20.68
CA GLU A 159 7.22 -10.64 19.89
C GLU A 159 5.86 -11.00 19.27
N LYS A 160 5.77 -12.18 18.64
CA LYS A 160 4.52 -12.65 18.03
C LYS A 160 3.40 -12.86 19.05
N VAL A 161 3.70 -13.43 20.23
CA VAL A 161 2.71 -13.59 21.31
C VAL A 161 2.25 -12.25 21.88
N LEU A 162 3.16 -11.30 22.09
CA LEU A 162 2.81 -9.95 22.55
C LEU A 162 1.85 -9.26 21.58
N SER A 163 2.15 -9.35 20.27
CA SER A 163 1.29 -8.82 19.22
C SER A 163 -0.07 -9.51 19.21
N ASP A 164 -0.13 -10.83 19.14
CA ASP A 164 -1.39 -11.56 18.98
C ASP A 164 -2.30 -11.42 20.20
N ILE A 165 -1.76 -11.54 21.42
CA ILE A 165 -2.54 -11.33 22.65
C ILE A 165 -2.94 -9.87 22.77
N GLY A 166 -2.01 -8.93 22.58
CA GLY A 166 -2.25 -7.49 22.74
C GLY A 166 -3.41 -6.98 21.87
N HIS A 167 -3.41 -7.32 20.57
CA HIS A 167 -4.47 -6.93 19.65
C HIS A 167 -5.81 -7.65 19.91
N SER A 168 -5.82 -8.75 20.65
CA SER A 168 -7.03 -9.53 20.92
C SER A 168 -7.84 -9.04 22.13
N ILE A 169 -7.25 -8.22 23.00
CA ILE A 169 -7.83 -7.83 24.30
C ILE A 169 -9.24 -7.27 24.14
N ARG A 170 -9.43 -6.27 23.27
CA ARG A 170 -10.75 -5.64 23.04
C ARG A 170 -11.81 -6.66 22.63
N GLY A 171 -11.45 -7.54 21.68
CA GLY A 171 -12.34 -8.60 21.20
C GLY A 171 -12.78 -9.55 22.32
N PHE A 172 -11.87 -9.94 23.20
CA PHE A 172 -12.17 -10.83 24.32
C PHE A 172 -12.92 -10.14 25.48
N VAL A 173 -12.69 -8.86 25.71
CA VAL A 173 -13.49 -8.03 26.62
C VAL A 173 -14.95 -8.00 26.17
N ALA A 174 -15.19 -7.74 24.87
CA ALA A 174 -16.54 -7.75 24.29
C ALA A 174 -17.23 -9.12 24.41
N ARG A 175 -16.47 -10.22 24.47
CA ARG A 175 -16.97 -11.59 24.68
C ARG A 175 -17.01 -12.02 26.15
N GLY A 176 -16.67 -11.13 27.09
CA GLY A 176 -16.73 -11.38 28.53
C GLY A 176 -15.68 -12.35 29.06
N ARG A 177 -14.51 -12.47 28.41
CA ARG A 177 -13.42 -13.40 28.79
C ARG A 177 -12.38 -12.74 29.71
N ILE A 178 -12.86 -12.02 30.74
CA ILE A 178 -12.03 -11.16 31.59
C ILE A 178 -11.02 -11.95 32.42
N GLU A 179 -11.41 -13.04 33.08
CA GLU A 179 -10.50 -13.85 33.92
C GLU A 179 -9.35 -14.48 33.12
N MET A 180 -9.63 -14.93 31.90
CA MET A 180 -8.62 -15.50 30.98
C MET A 180 -7.60 -14.44 30.58
N LEU A 181 -8.07 -13.24 30.23
CA LEU A 181 -7.22 -12.09 29.91
C LEU A 181 -6.38 -11.66 31.12
N ASP A 182 -6.98 -11.53 32.31
CA ASP A 182 -6.25 -11.09 33.51
C ASP A 182 -5.08 -12.01 33.84
N SER A 183 -5.30 -13.33 33.79
CA SER A 183 -4.26 -14.33 33.99
C SER A 183 -3.12 -14.19 32.97
N ALA A 184 -3.46 -14.06 31.69
CA ALA A 184 -2.48 -13.92 30.61
C ALA A 184 -1.70 -12.60 30.71
N ILE A 185 -2.38 -11.48 30.93
CA ILE A 185 -1.77 -10.15 31.01
C ILE A 185 -0.80 -10.08 32.18
N ARG A 186 -1.21 -10.52 33.37
CA ARG A 186 -0.32 -10.54 34.55
C ARG A 186 0.91 -11.41 34.32
N LYS A 187 0.74 -12.57 33.68
CA LYS A 187 1.86 -13.45 33.34
C LYS A 187 2.82 -12.77 32.37
N VAL A 188 2.32 -12.14 31.32
CA VAL A 188 3.14 -11.40 30.35
C VAL A 188 3.86 -10.24 31.01
N VAL A 189 3.16 -9.37 31.75
CA VAL A 189 3.76 -8.21 32.44
C VAL A 189 4.84 -8.64 33.44
N SER A 190 4.64 -9.74 34.16
CA SER A 190 5.64 -10.26 35.13
C SER A 190 6.98 -10.65 34.50
N ILE A 191 7.01 -10.88 33.19
CA ILE A 191 8.21 -11.31 32.45
C ILE A 191 8.70 -10.21 31.51
N ASN A 192 7.78 -9.48 30.88
CA ASN A 192 8.09 -8.48 29.85
C ASN A 192 8.36 -7.09 30.41
N GLY A 193 7.87 -6.77 31.61
CA GLY A 193 7.76 -5.39 32.09
C GLY A 193 6.45 -4.75 31.66
N CYS A 194 6.29 -3.46 31.96
CA CYS A 194 5.09 -2.70 31.65
C CYS A 194 5.05 -2.22 30.19
N TYR A 195 6.18 -2.26 29.46
CA TYR A 195 6.20 -1.94 28.04
C TYR A 195 5.46 -2.98 27.17
N TRP A 196 4.19 -2.72 26.87
CA TRP A 196 3.38 -3.54 25.96
C TRP A 196 2.40 -2.67 25.16
N PRO A 197 2.88 -2.03 24.06
CA PRO A 197 2.11 -1.02 23.35
C PRO A 197 0.82 -1.55 22.73
N GLU A 198 0.81 -2.78 22.19
CA GLU A 198 -0.37 -3.39 21.58
C GLU A 198 -1.49 -3.63 22.61
N ALA A 199 -1.12 -4.04 23.83
CA ALA A 199 -2.08 -4.20 24.91
C ALA A 199 -2.63 -2.86 25.40
N LEU A 200 -1.75 -1.87 25.59
CA LEU A 200 -2.13 -0.53 26.02
C LEU A 200 -3.09 0.13 25.02
N ASP A 201 -2.80 0.02 23.72
CA ASP A 201 -3.64 0.51 22.63
C ASP A 201 -5.00 -0.21 22.61
N SER A 202 -5.00 -1.54 22.70
CA SER A 202 -6.26 -2.30 22.73
C SER A 202 -7.13 -1.98 23.95
N ILE A 203 -6.54 -1.73 25.12
CA ILE A 203 -7.28 -1.34 26.34
C ILE A 203 -7.91 0.05 26.15
N LYS A 204 -7.14 1.01 25.65
CA LYS A 204 -7.62 2.39 25.39
C LYS A 204 -8.71 2.42 24.33
N ASN A 205 -8.54 1.70 23.22
CA ASN A 205 -9.56 1.54 22.19
C ASN A 205 -10.86 0.92 22.74
N THR A 206 -10.77 0.05 23.75
CA THR A 206 -11.97 -0.49 24.40
C THR A 206 -12.72 0.61 25.16
N PHE A 207 -12.02 1.51 25.86
CA PHE A 207 -12.64 2.67 26.50
C PHE A 207 -13.23 3.66 25.50
N GLU A 208 -12.55 3.92 24.38
CA GLU A 208 -13.02 4.91 23.39
C GLU A 208 -14.28 4.44 22.66
N TYR A 209 -14.30 3.18 22.23
CA TYR A 209 -15.32 2.70 21.31
C TYR A 209 -16.42 1.85 21.96
N ASP A 210 -16.17 1.28 23.14
CA ASP A 210 -17.09 0.33 23.79
C ASP A 210 -17.61 0.84 25.16
N SER A 211 -17.42 2.14 25.49
CA SER A 211 -17.75 2.72 26.81
C SER A 211 -19.22 2.65 27.22
N GLU A 212 -20.16 2.66 26.28
CA GLU A 212 -21.59 2.70 26.60
C GLU A 212 -22.15 1.34 27.05
N ASP A 213 -21.54 0.24 26.60
CA ASP A 213 -22.05 -1.13 26.80
C ASP A 213 -21.14 -2.00 27.71
N ILE A 214 -20.09 -1.42 28.27
CA ILE A 214 -19.13 -2.16 29.11
C ILE A 214 -19.68 -2.44 30.51
N LYS A 215 -19.56 -3.69 30.95
CA LYS A 215 -19.94 -4.09 32.32
C LYS A 215 -18.91 -3.57 33.32
N GLN A 216 -19.37 -3.23 34.54
CA GLN A 216 -18.49 -2.74 35.62
C GLN A 216 -17.28 -3.66 35.88
N GLU A 217 -17.49 -4.97 35.88
CA GLU A 217 -16.40 -5.97 36.03
C GLU A 217 -15.29 -5.80 34.97
N ALA A 218 -15.67 -5.54 33.72
CA ALA A 218 -14.71 -5.31 32.64
C ALA A 218 -14.03 -3.95 32.78
N THR A 219 -14.77 -2.90 33.17
CA THR A 219 -14.21 -1.58 33.46
C THR A 219 -13.15 -1.63 34.57
N ASP A 220 -13.44 -2.34 35.66
CA ASP A 220 -12.51 -2.50 36.78
C ASP A 220 -11.25 -3.27 36.34
N ALA A 221 -11.41 -4.33 35.54
CA ALA A 221 -10.29 -5.08 34.99
C ALA A 221 -9.40 -4.23 34.06
N LEU A 222 -10.00 -3.46 33.14
CA LEU A 222 -9.26 -2.57 32.23
C LEU A 222 -8.46 -1.51 32.99
N ASN A 223 -9.06 -0.87 34.02
CA ASN A 223 -8.35 0.11 34.84
C ASN A 223 -7.16 -0.53 35.59
N ASN A 224 -7.35 -1.72 36.16
CA ASN A 224 -6.26 -2.45 36.80
C ASN A 224 -5.13 -2.78 35.80
N TRP A 225 -5.47 -3.16 34.56
CA TRP A 225 -4.48 -3.42 33.52
C TRP A 225 -3.76 -2.15 33.06
N LEU A 226 -4.43 -1.00 33.03
CA LEU A 226 -3.77 0.30 32.77
C LEU A 226 -2.75 0.63 33.87
N GLU A 227 -3.10 0.43 35.14
CA GLU A 227 -2.16 0.64 36.26
C GLU A 227 -0.95 -0.29 36.15
N LEU A 228 -1.16 -1.57 35.81
CA LEU A 228 -0.09 -2.55 35.57
C LEU A 228 0.87 -2.16 34.43
N LEU A 229 0.37 -1.43 33.43
CA LEU A 229 1.13 -0.97 32.27
C LEU A 229 1.67 0.46 32.43
N SER A 230 1.47 1.10 33.60
CA SER A 230 1.92 2.48 33.84
C SER A 230 3.46 2.58 33.87
N PRO A 231 4.04 3.64 33.26
CA PRO A 231 5.48 3.89 33.32
C PRO A 231 5.96 4.57 34.61
N ASP A 232 5.07 4.99 35.53
CA ASP A 232 5.42 5.86 36.66
C ASP A 232 6.52 5.26 37.57
N GLU A 233 6.41 3.97 37.87
CA GLU A 233 7.36 3.22 38.68
C GLU A 233 8.48 2.56 37.85
N ALA A 234 8.49 2.75 36.53
CA ALA A 234 9.47 2.13 35.64
C ALA A 234 10.84 2.83 35.68
N GLU A 235 11.89 2.08 35.37
CA GLU A 235 13.24 2.61 35.21
C GLU A 235 13.33 3.52 33.97
N LEU A 236 14.30 4.43 33.95
CA LEU A 236 14.44 5.43 32.89
C LEU A 236 14.45 4.84 31.45
N PRO A 237 15.15 3.73 31.15
CA PRO A 237 15.09 3.13 29.81
C PRO A 237 13.69 2.74 29.35
N GLU A 238 12.86 2.22 30.28
CA GLU A 238 11.49 1.82 30.00
C GLU A 238 10.57 3.03 29.90
N LYS A 239 10.78 4.06 30.74
CA LYS A 239 10.11 5.37 30.62
C LYS A 239 10.37 6.03 29.27
N LEU A 240 11.63 6.10 28.83
CA LEU A 240 11.99 6.63 27.51
C LEU A 240 11.29 5.84 26.40
N LYS A 241 11.17 4.52 26.57
CA LYS A 241 10.51 3.66 25.58
C LYS A 241 9.00 3.94 25.48
N ILE A 242 8.33 4.03 26.64
CA ILE A 242 6.87 4.22 26.74
C ILE A 242 6.46 5.66 26.40
N LEU A 243 7.26 6.65 26.77
CA LEU A 243 6.88 8.07 26.67
C LEU A 243 7.48 8.79 25.47
N VAL A 244 8.60 8.30 24.92
CA VAL A 244 9.36 9.03 23.87
C VAL A 244 9.52 8.21 22.60
N THR A 245 10.13 7.03 22.68
CA THR A 245 10.53 6.29 21.47
C THR A 245 9.34 5.61 20.79
N ASN A 246 8.48 4.93 21.56
CA ASN A 246 7.31 4.24 21.03
C ASN A 246 6.06 4.35 21.95
N PRO A 247 5.56 5.57 22.21
CA PRO A 247 4.28 5.77 22.87
C PRO A 247 3.08 5.26 22.04
N PRO A 248 1.98 4.88 22.70
CA PRO A 248 0.70 4.66 22.04
C PRO A 248 0.18 5.95 21.39
N TRP A 249 -0.68 5.82 20.39
CA TRP A 249 -1.32 6.98 19.75
C TRP A 249 -2.43 7.51 20.64
N GLU A 250 -2.27 8.74 21.17
CA GLU A 250 -3.26 9.34 22.06
C GLU A 250 -3.54 10.78 21.66
N HIS A 251 -4.78 11.02 21.24
CA HIS A 251 -5.26 12.36 20.93
C HIS A 251 -6.51 12.65 21.74
N HIS A 252 -6.51 13.76 22.48
CA HIS A 252 -7.70 14.24 23.17
C HIS A 252 -8.23 15.48 22.48
N LYS A 253 -9.54 15.51 22.21
CA LYS A 253 -10.19 16.72 21.70
C LYS A 253 -10.30 17.74 22.84
N GLY A 254 -9.55 18.84 22.72
CA GLY A 254 -9.61 19.98 23.63
C GLY A 254 -10.96 20.67 23.60
N GLU A 255 -11.20 21.54 24.59
CA GLU A 255 -12.46 22.31 24.72
C GLU A 255 -12.73 23.24 23.51
N ASP A 256 -11.68 23.60 22.77
CA ASP A 256 -11.71 24.40 21.54
C ASP A 256 -11.95 23.57 20.27
N GLY A 257 -12.01 22.25 20.38
CA GLY A 257 -12.19 21.31 19.28
C GLY A 257 -10.91 20.88 18.57
N HIS A 258 -9.73 21.36 18.97
CA HIS A 258 -8.44 20.90 18.47
C HIS A 258 -7.99 19.61 19.16
N TYR A 259 -7.34 18.71 18.44
CA TYR A 259 -6.77 17.50 19.03
C TYR A 259 -5.40 17.81 19.63
N VAL A 260 -5.22 17.52 20.92
CA VAL A 260 -3.95 17.59 21.63
C VAL A 260 -3.29 16.21 21.53
N ASP A 261 -2.05 16.17 21.03
CA ASP A 261 -1.19 14.98 21.06
C ASP A 261 -0.67 14.79 22.50
N VAL A 262 -1.32 13.88 23.23
CA VAL A 262 -1.01 13.61 24.63
C VAL A 262 0.38 12.98 24.77
N ALA A 263 0.79 12.17 23.80
CA ALA A 263 2.11 11.54 23.80
C ALA A 263 3.22 12.59 23.65
N ALA A 264 3.04 13.60 22.80
CA ALA A 264 3.97 14.72 22.67
C ALA A 264 4.11 15.50 23.98
N GLU A 265 3.01 15.79 24.68
CA GLU A 265 3.05 16.50 25.97
C GLU A 265 3.76 15.68 27.06
N ASN A 266 3.48 14.37 27.15
CA ASN A 266 4.18 13.49 28.09
C ASN A 266 5.69 13.43 27.81
N ALA A 267 6.10 13.41 26.55
CA ALA A 267 7.51 13.50 26.17
C ALA A 267 8.15 14.82 26.60
N LYS A 268 7.45 15.96 26.45
CA LYS A 268 7.93 17.28 26.92
C LYS A 268 8.07 17.34 28.44
N VAL A 269 7.13 16.77 29.19
CA VAL A 269 7.20 16.69 30.66
C VAL A 269 8.46 15.93 31.08
N LEU A 270 8.72 14.75 30.49
CA LEU A 270 9.93 13.98 30.78
C LEU A 270 11.22 14.72 30.38
N ALA A 271 11.21 15.46 29.25
CA ALA A 271 12.35 16.30 28.84
C ALA A 271 12.64 17.40 29.88
N THR A 272 11.58 18.03 30.41
CA THR A 272 11.70 19.08 31.45
C THR A 272 12.22 18.50 32.78
N GLU A 273 11.81 17.30 33.14
CA GLU A 273 12.33 16.60 34.32
C GLU A 273 13.82 16.29 34.17
N LEU A 274 14.21 15.74 33.02
CA LEU A 274 15.59 15.33 32.74
C LEU A 274 16.54 16.50 32.44
N SER A 275 16.04 17.67 32.02
CA SER A 275 16.88 18.86 31.80
C SER A 275 17.60 19.30 33.09
N ASN A 276 17.00 19.03 34.26
CA ASN A 276 17.61 19.31 35.56
C ASN A 276 18.71 18.31 35.95
N ASN A 277 18.70 17.10 35.38
CA ASN A 277 19.64 16.00 35.68
C ASN A 277 20.11 15.31 34.38
N ILE A 278 20.64 16.10 33.43
CA ILE A 278 20.93 15.61 32.07
C ILE A 278 21.93 14.45 32.03
N GLU A 279 22.80 14.34 33.04
CA GLU A 279 23.77 13.25 33.19
C GLU A 279 23.11 11.87 33.24
N GLU A 280 21.87 11.76 33.74
CA GLU A 280 21.11 10.51 33.76
C GLU A 280 20.68 10.06 32.37
N LEU A 281 20.49 11.00 31.43
CA LEU A 281 20.09 10.70 30.06
C LEU A 281 21.27 10.21 29.20
N LEU A 282 22.49 10.69 29.46
CA LEU A 282 23.67 10.45 28.61
C LEU A 282 23.94 8.97 28.32
N PRO A 283 23.87 8.02 29.30
CA PRO A 283 24.05 6.59 29.04
C PRO A 283 22.97 5.98 28.14
N HIS A 284 21.84 6.67 27.98
CA HIS A 284 20.66 6.20 27.27
C HIS A 284 20.44 6.90 25.92
N LEU A 285 21.31 7.82 25.50
CA LEU A 285 21.20 8.52 24.20
C LEU A 285 21.04 7.56 23.02
N GLY A 286 21.73 6.40 23.04
CA GLY A 286 21.58 5.38 22.00
C GLY A 286 20.14 4.90 21.80
N LEU A 287 19.32 4.87 22.86
CA LEU A 287 17.91 4.49 22.81
C LEU A 287 17.05 5.54 22.07
N LEU A 288 17.49 6.80 22.04
CA LEU A 288 16.78 7.91 21.37
C LEU A 288 17.25 8.16 19.93
N LEU A 289 18.26 7.41 19.48
CA LEU A 289 18.91 7.58 18.18
C LEU A 289 18.81 6.33 17.30
N GLN A 290 18.05 5.30 17.72
CA GLN A 290 17.88 4.04 16.98
C GLN A 290 16.45 3.53 17.04
N GLY A 291 16.03 2.82 15.99
CA GLY A 291 14.70 2.21 15.94
C GLY A 291 13.58 3.25 15.84
N GLU A 292 12.42 2.89 16.38
CA GLU A 292 11.23 3.74 16.36
C GLU A 292 11.39 4.94 17.31
N GLN A 293 11.06 6.14 16.84
CA GLN A 293 11.25 7.41 17.58
C GLN A 293 10.03 8.31 17.35
N LYS A 294 8.88 7.99 17.92
CA LYS A 294 7.63 8.72 17.63
C LYS A 294 7.64 10.14 18.17
N GLN A 295 8.09 10.34 19.42
CA GLN A 295 8.03 11.64 20.11
C GLN A 295 9.40 12.25 20.43
N SER A 296 10.49 11.68 19.90
CA SER A 296 11.85 12.14 20.18
C SER A 296 12.12 13.54 19.63
N TYR A 297 11.41 13.97 18.59
CA TYR A 297 11.46 15.36 18.11
C TYR A 297 10.92 16.34 19.17
N ALA A 298 9.71 16.08 19.70
CA ALA A 298 9.10 16.92 20.74
C ALA A 298 9.95 16.93 22.02
N PHE A 299 10.46 15.75 22.41
CA PHE A 299 11.38 15.60 23.52
C PHE A 299 12.65 16.44 23.34
N GLY A 300 13.33 16.31 22.19
CA GLY A 300 14.57 17.05 21.89
C GLY A 300 14.34 18.56 21.78
N HIS A 301 13.21 18.97 21.20
CA HIS A 301 12.83 20.38 21.11
C HIS A 301 12.63 21.03 22.48
N GLN A 302 11.88 20.38 23.37
CA GLN A 302 11.70 20.86 24.74
C GLN A 302 13.00 20.85 25.53
N LEU A 303 13.81 19.79 25.37
CA LEU A 303 15.09 19.67 26.04
C LEU A 303 16.05 20.80 25.66
N ALA A 304 16.08 21.19 24.38
CA ALA A 304 16.87 22.34 23.95
C ALA A 304 16.42 23.64 24.63
N HIS A 305 15.11 23.85 24.83
CA HIS A 305 14.58 25.03 25.51
C HIS A 305 14.98 25.13 26.98
N ASP A 306 14.97 24.01 27.69
CA ASP A 306 15.21 23.98 29.13
C ASP A 306 16.70 23.89 29.51
N LEU A 307 17.54 23.39 28.60
CA LEU A 307 18.98 23.30 28.83
C LEU A 307 19.68 24.65 28.67
N THR A 308 20.61 24.93 29.58
CA THR A 308 21.47 26.12 29.50
C THR A 308 22.62 25.95 28.50
N ASP A 309 23.06 24.72 28.27
CA ASP A 309 24.11 24.36 27.32
C ASP A 309 23.65 23.22 26.40
N VAL A 310 22.92 23.61 25.34
CA VAL A 310 22.41 22.69 24.32
C VAL A 310 23.54 22.11 23.46
N VAL A 311 24.64 22.84 23.29
CA VAL A 311 25.74 22.46 22.37
C VAL A 311 26.43 21.19 22.87
N SER A 312 26.66 21.06 24.19
CA SER A 312 27.29 19.87 24.76
C SER A 312 26.52 18.57 24.48
N ILE A 313 25.19 18.56 24.65
CA ILE A 313 24.38 17.37 24.33
C ILE A 313 24.29 17.15 22.82
N LEU A 314 24.26 18.23 22.03
CA LEU A 314 24.21 18.15 20.59
C LEU A 314 25.46 17.48 20.01
N ASP A 315 26.63 17.86 20.50
CA ASP A 315 27.92 17.27 20.09
C ASP A 315 27.95 15.76 20.38
N LEU A 316 27.55 15.36 21.59
CA LEU A 316 27.46 13.94 21.96
C LEU A 316 26.45 13.18 21.10
N ALA A 317 25.30 13.79 20.79
CA ALA A 317 24.28 13.17 19.97
C ALA A 317 24.75 13.00 18.51
N LEU A 318 25.45 13.99 17.95
CA LEU A 318 26.05 13.91 16.61
C LEU A 318 27.17 12.87 16.54
N GLU A 319 28.03 12.78 17.55
CA GLU A 319 29.04 11.72 17.65
C GLU A 319 28.39 10.33 17.69
N CYS A 320 27.31 10.18 18.47
CA CYS A 320 26.55 8.94 18.52
C CYS A 320 25.89 8.63 17.16
N LEU A 321 25.23 9.61 16.52
CA LEU A 321 24.62 9.43 15.19
C LEU A 321 25.64 8.92 14.17
N ALA A 322 26.85 9.48 14.15
CA ALA A 322 27.93 9.07 13.24
C ALA A 322 28.48 7.66 13.52
N ALA A 323 28.30 7.14 14.73
CA ALA A 323 28.76 5.81 15.14
C ALA A 323 27.73 4.70 14.89
N ILE A 324 26.48 5.05 14.61
CA ILE A 324 25.36 4.13 14.45
C ILE A 324 25.16 3.81 12.96
N GLU A 325 24.97 2.53 12.61
CA GLU A 325 24.81 2.12 11.22
C GLU A 325 23.50 2.62 10.58
N LYS A 326 22.40 2.62 11.35
CA LYS A 326 21.07 3.08 10.92
C LYS A 326 20.47 4.03 11.95
N PRO A 327 20.97 5.27 12.01
CA PRO A 327 20.54 6.22 13.03
C PRO A 327 19.16 6.79 12.73
N ASN A 328 18.47 7.23 13.79
CA ASN A 328 17.26 8.04 13.72
C ASN A 328 17.57 9.44 14.25
N SER A 329 17.44 10.46 13.40
CA SER A 329 17.85 11.83 13.68
C SER A 329 16.79 12.68 14.39
N ARG A 330 15.60 12.14 14.69
CA ARG A 330 14.46 12.93 15.21
C ARG A 330 14.77 13.70 16.49
N LEU A 331 15.49 13.09 17.45
CA LEU A 331 15.94 13.78 18.65
C LEU A 331 16.76 15.03 18.29
N VAL A 332 17.74 14.84 17.41
CA VAL A 332 18.71 15.88 17.04
C VAL A 332 18.04 16.96 16.19
N LEU A 333 17.09 16.62 15.32
CA LEU A 333 16.25 17.59 14.63
C LEU A 333 15.45 18.46 15.61
N GLY A 334 14.91 17.86 16.69
CA GLY A 334 14.25 18.60 17.77
C GLY A 334 15.22 19.57 18.46
N LEU A 335 16.42 19.09 18.81
CA LEU A 335 17.47 19.92 19.41
C LEU A 335 17.86 21.10 18.50
N TYR A 336 18.07 20.87 17.20
CA TYR A 336 18.38 21.92 16.23
C TYR A 336 17.25 22.95 16.11
N ARG A 337 15.99 22.52 16.15
CA ARG A 337 14.85 23.43 16.13
C ARG A 337 14.83 24.34 17.38
N GLY A 338 15.03 23.75 18.56
CA GLY A 338 15.10 24.54 19.80
C GLY A 338 16.30 25.48 19.80
N LEU A 339 17.45 25.03 19.28
CA LEU A 339 18.64 25.87 19.12
C LEU A 339 18.39 27.06 18.19
N PHE A 340 17.70 26.87 17.07
CA PHE A 340 17.33 27.96 16.16
C PHE A 340 16.44 29.01 16.84
N GLU A 341 15.51 28.56 17.68
CA GLU A 341 14.60 29.45 18.43
C GLU A 341 15.33 30.22 19.54
N GLN A 342 16.45 29.71 20.05
CA GLN A 342 17.30 30.38 21.03
C GLN A 342 18.36 31.30 20.41
N SER A 343 19.08 30.83 19.38
CA SER A 343 20.12 31.57 18.67
C SER A 343 20.26 31.06 17.23
N GLN A 344 19.87 31.92 16.28
CA GLN A 344 20.01 31.63 14.85
C GLN A 344 21.47 31.56 14.43
N GLU A 345 22.36 32.32 15.09
CA GLU A 345 23.79 32.30 14.82
C GLU A 345 24.41 30.95 15.19
N LEU A 346 24.15 30.44 16.41
CA LEU A 346 24.65 29.13 16.83
C LEU A 346 24.06 28.00 15.99
N TRP A 347 22.79 28.12 15.60
CA TRP A 347 22.18 27.18 14.67
C TRP A 347 22.92 27.16 13.33
N GLN A 348 23.20 28.34 12.73
CA GLN A 348 23.93 28.42 11.47
C GLN A 348 25.34 27.84 11.57
N GLU A 349 26.07 28.14 12.66
CA GLU A 349 27.39 27.55 12.92
C GLU A 349 27.35 26.02 12.93
N ASN A 350 26.29 25.43 13.50
CA ASN A 350 26.11 23.98 13.52
C ASN A 350 25.68 23.41 12.15
N ILE A 351 24.87 24.13 11.37
CA ILE A 351 24.57 23.77 9.98
C ILE A 351 25.86 23.75 9.13
N ASP A 352 26.73 24.75 9.28
CA ASP A 352 28.00 24.83 8.56
C ASP A 352 28.96 23.69 8.98
N ARG A 353 28.93 23.27 10.25
CA ARG A 353 29.67 22.09 10.74
C ARG A 353 29.23 20.80 10.05
N LEU A 354 27.93 20.62 9.79
CA LEU A 354 27.44 19.43 9.06
C LEU A 354 28.01 19.37 7.64
N VAL A 355 28.10 20.51 6.96
CA VAL A 355 28.66 20.58 5.60
C VAL A 355 30.16 20.25 5.57
N ALA A 356 30.89 20.65 6.63
CA ALA A 356 32.33 20.44 6.73
C ALA A 356 32.73 19.00 7.13
N ASP A 357 31.82 18.21 7.68
CA ASP A 357 32.10 16.85 8.16
C ASP A 357 31.60 15.78 7.18
N GLU A 358 32.53 15.02 6.59
CA GLU A 358 32.24 13.96 5.62
C GLU A 358 31.28 12.88 6.15
N LYS A 359 31.23 12.66 7.47
CA LYS A 359 30.34 11.68 8.09
C LYS A 359 28.94 12.24 8.35
N LEU A 360 28.80 13.56 8.50
CA LEU A 360 27.53 14.18 8.88
C LEU A 360 26.85 14.94 7.73
N VAL A 361 27.55 15.21 6.63
CA VAL A 361 27.02 15.96 5.47
C VAL A 361 25.73 15.39 4.90
N HIS A 362 25.52 14.08 5.02
CA HIS A 362 24.27 13.41 4.61
C HIS A 362 23.03 13.90 5.37
N LEU A 363 23.20 14.45 6.57
CA LEU A 363 22.14 15.02 7.41
C LEU A 363 21.73 16.44 7.00
N TYR A 364 22.58 17.13 6.23
CA TYR A 364 22.39 18.54 5.88
C TYR A 364 20.97 18.87 5.35
N PRO A 365 20.40 18.11 4.40
CA PRO A 365 19.10 18.45 3.80
C PRO A 365 17.95 18.47 4.82
N ASP A 366 17.93 17.51 5.75
CA ASP A 366 16.91 17.45 6.80
C ASP A 366 17.09 18.55 7.84
N PHE A 367 18.33 18.91 8.14
CA PHE A 367 18.65 19.81 9.25
C PHE A 367 18.45 21.28 8.90
N ILE A 368 18.67 21.71 7.65
CA ILE A 368 18.38 23.10 7.24
C ILE A 368 16.90 23.49 7.42
N ARG A 369 16.00 22.50 7.45
CA ARG A 369 14.55 22.67 7.65
C ARG A 369 14.16 23.04 9.08
N THR A 370 15.08 22.88 10.03
CA THR A 370 14.82 23.22 11.44
C THR A 370 14.86 24.73 11.68
N GLY A 371 15.50 25.49 10.79
CA GLY A 371 15.55 26.95 10.79
C GLY A 371 14.86 27.58 9.59
N ASP A 372 15.27 28.80 9.25
CA ASP A 372 14.72 29.58 8.13
C ASP A 372 15.64 29.46 6.90
N ILE A 373 15.14 28.81 5.85
CA ILE A 373 15.93 28.47 4.67
C ILE A 373 16.23 29.73 3.84
N LYS A 374 17.50 29.91 3.47
CA LYS A 374 17.98 31.01 2.64
C LYS A 374 18.55 30.49 1.33
N LYS A 375 18.70 31.39 0.36
CA LYS A 375 19.33 31.08 -0.94
C LYS A 375 20.67 30.35 -0.78
N ALA A 376 21.51 30.78 0.18
CA ALA A 376 22.80 30.14 0.45
C ALA A 376 22.66 28.66 0.83
N HIS A 377 21.58 28.27 1.52
CA HIS A 377 21.33 26.87 1.88
C HIS A 377 20.95 26.04 0.65
N LEU A 378 20.12 26.61 -0.24
CA LEU A 378 19.78 25.97 -1.52
C LEU A 378 21.00 25.84 -2.43
N ASP A 379 21.84 26.87 -2.50
CA ASP A 379 23.08 26.88 -3.28
C ASP A 379 24.04 25.78 -2.78
N ASN A 380 24.21 25.65 -1.46
CA ASN A 380 25.04 24.60 -0.85
C ASN A 380 24.47 23.20 -1.10
N LEU A 381 23.15 23.01 -0.97
CA LEU A 381 22.49 21.74 -1.27
C LEU A 381 22.74 21.32 -2.72
N LEU A 382 22.59 22.27 -3.66
CA LEU A 382 22.84 22.04 -5.08
C LEU A 382 24.30 21.68 -5.34
N GLU A 383 25.26 22.37 -4.72
CA GLU A 383 26.70 22.05 -4.85
C GLU A 383 27.01 20.63 -4.36
N LEU A 384 26.45 20.24 -3.21
CA LEU A 384 26.65 18.91 -2.64
C LEU A 384 26.09 17.79 -3.55
N ILE A 385 24.95 18.03 -4.19
CA ILE A 385 24.35 17.10 -5.17
C ILE A 385 25.20 17.06 -6.45
N GLN A 386 25.62 18.22 -6.98
CA GLN A 386 26.48 18.32 -8.17
C GLN A 386 27.81 17.58 -8.00
N ARG A 387 28.38 17.61 -6.80
CA ARG A 387 29.64 16.91 -6.46
C ARG A 387 29.44 15.42 -6.19
N GLY A 388 28.20 14.92 -6.19
CA GLY A 388 27.86 13.53 -5.87
C GLY A 388 28.04 13.17 -4.40
N VAL A 389 28.12 14.15 -3.50
CA VAL A 389 28.16 13.93 -2.05
C VAL A 389 26.78 13.54 -1.53
N LEU A 390 25.73 14.16 -2.09
CA LEU A 390 24.34 13.83 -1.82
C LEU A 390 23.64 13.29 -3.07
N SER A 391 22.70 12.39 -2.88
CA SER A 391 21.81 11.95 -3.97
C SER A 391 20.81 13.07 -4.32
N PRO A 392 20.39 13.24 -5.58
CA PRO A 392 19.37 14.23 -5.94
C PRO A 392 18.07 14.12 -5.13
N ASN A 393 17.70 12.88 -4.78
CA ASN A 393 16.53 12.58 -3.96
C ASN A 393 16.53 13.27 -2.59
N SER A 394 17.69 13.66 -2.06
CA SER A 394 17.78 14.32 -0.76
C SER A 394 17.14 15.71 -0.78
N ALA A 395 16.93 16.32 -1.94
CA ALA A 395 16.22 17.60 -2.06
C ALA A 395 14.71 17.47 -1.77
N ASN A 396 14.11 16.29 -1.90
CA ASN A 396 12.68 16.07 -1.63
C ASN A 396 12.26 16.41 -0.20
N VAL A 397 13.19 16.44 0.76
CA VAL A 397 12.89 16.85 2.12
C VAL A 397 12.32 18.28 2.18
N LEU A 398 12.64 19.15 1.21
CA LEU A 398 12.12 20.51 1.11
C LEU A 398 10.62 20.56 0.78
N SER A 399 10.05 19.48 0.26
CA SER A 399 8.64 19.37 -0.11
C SER A 399 7.69 19.27 1.10
N TYR A 400 8.22 19.15 2.32
CA TYR A 400 7.40 18.92 3.52
C TYR A 400 7.58 20.03 4.56
N GLY A 401 6.52 20.31 5.30
CA GLY A 401 6.55 21.16 6.49
C GLY A 401 6.58 22.67 6.21
N SER A 402 6.19 23.11 5.01
CA SER A 402 6.09 24.54 4.65
C SER A 402 7.40 25.33 4.85
N VAL A 403 8.54 24.62 4.84
CA VAL A 403 9.87 25.17 5.15
C VAL A 403 10.40 26.12 4.09
N THR A 404 9.76 26.12 2.92
CA THR A 404 10.12 26.95 1.76
C THR A 404 9.24 28.20 1.61
N ASP A 405 8.24 28.41 2.47
CA ASP A 405 7.24 29.48 2.30
C ASP A 405 7.87 30.89 2.32
N SER A 406 8.99 31.07 3.01
CA SER A 406 9.73 32.34 3.10
C SER A 406 10.64 32.63 1.90
N ILE A 407 10.74 31.72 0.94
CA ILE A 407 11.67 31.81 -0.19
C ILE A 407 10.98 32.51 -1.37
N GLU A 408 11.65 33.47 -1.99
CA GLU A 408 11.16 34.19 -3.18
C GLU A 408 10.93 33.24 -4.38
N PRO A 409 9.86 33.43 -5.18
CA PRO A 409 9.51 32.53 -6.29
C PRO A 409 10.65 32.29 -7.29
N ASP A 410 11.33 33.35 -7.72
CA ASP A 410 12.46 33.26 -8.66
C ASP A 410 13.64 32.45 -8.11
N VAL A 411 13.89 32.54 -6.79
CA VAL A 411 14.98 31.80 -6.13
C VAL A 411 14.63 30.31 -6.12
N MET A 412 13.40 29.97 -5.77
CA MET A 412 12.94 28.58 -5.75
C MET A 412 12.92 27.97 -7.15
N ALA A 413 12.40 28.71 -8.14
CA ALA A 413 12.39 28.27 -9.53
C ALA A 413 13.81 28.06 -10.06
N SER A 414 14.74 28.98 -9.78
CA SER A 414 16.14 28.86 -10.17
C SER A 414 16.83 27.64 -9.57
N PHE A 415 16.55 27.31 -8.31
CA PHE A 415 17.04 26.10 -7.66
C PHE A 415 16.50 24.83 -8.35
N CYS A 416 15.18 24.75 -8.57
CA CYS A 416 14.55 23.57 -9.17
C CYS A 416 15.00 23.35 -10.62
N LEU A 417 15.14 24.41 -11.42
CA LEU A 417 15.65 24.32 -12.79
C LEU A 417 17.08 23.76 -12.82
N GLN A 418 17.98 24.30 -11.98
CA GLN A 418 19.36 23.80 -11.90
C GLN A 418 19.43 22.37 -11.37
N LEU A 419 18.53 21.98 -10.47
CA LEU A 419 18.43 20.61 -9.98
C LEU A 419 18.00 19.66 -11.10
N ALA A 420 17.00 20.01 -11.90
CA ALA A 420 16.53 19.19 -13.02
C ALA A 420 17.62 18.94 -14.08
N GLU A 421 18.54 19.90 -14.29
CA GLU A 421 19.68 19.75 -15.19
C GLU A 421 20.68 18.66 -14.75
N LEU A 422 20.62 18.19 -13.51
CA LEU A 422 21.52 17.15 -12.99
C LEU A 422 21.10 15.73 -13.38
N GLY A 423 19.92 15.55 -13.98
CA GLY A 423 19.47 14.30 -14.57
C GLY A 423 18.04 13.91 -14.24
N GLU A 424 17.67 12.71 -14.69
CA GLU A 424 16.32 12.14 -14.61
C GLU A 424 15.77 12.08 -13.17
N GLN A 425 16.53 11.49 -12.24
CA GLN A 425 16.13 11.42 -10.81
C GLN A 425 16.00 12.81 -10.17
N ALA A 426 16.91 13.72 -10.54
CA ALA A 426 16.92 15.07 -10.01
C ALA A 426 15.71 15.90 -10.51
N SER A 427 15.25 15.62 -11.73
CA SER A 427 14.06 16.25 -12.31
C SER A 427 12.79 15.93 -11.51
N TRP A 428 12.64 14.69 -11.03
CA TRP A 428 11.52 14.33 -10.15
C TRP A 428 11.57 15.07 -8.82
N SER A 429 12.75 15.16 -8.19
CA SER A 429 12.92 15.96 -6.96
C SER A 429 12.63 17.44 -7.18
N ALA A 430 13.08 18.01 -8.30
CA ALA A 430 12.81 19.39 -8.66
C ALA A 430 11.30 19.65 -8.84
N LEU A 431 10.59 18.76 -9.53
CA LEU A 431 9.15 18.86 -9.73
C LEU A 431 8.39 18.77 -8.41
N ASN A 432 8.76 17.85 -7.53
CA ASN A 432 8.12 17.70 -6.22
C ASN A 432 8.30 18.92 -5.33
N VAL A 433 9.52 19.47 -5.28
CA VAL A 433 9.83 20.64 -4.45
C VAL A 433 9.07 21.87 -4.95
N ILE A 434 9.10 22.14 -6.26
CA ILE A 434 8.38 23.31 -6.80
C ILE A 434 6.86 23.13 -6.69
N TYR A 435 6.34 21.90 -6.85
CA TYR A 435 4.93 21.60 -6.70
C TYR A 435 4.44 21.96 -5.30
N MET A 436 5.14 21.49 -4.26
CA MET A 436 4.77 21.76 -2.88
C MET A 436 4.95 23.22 -2.49
N TYR A 437 5.96 23.90 -3.04
CA TYR A 437 6.11 25.35 -2.91
C TYR A 437 4.91 26.11 -3.50
N CYS A 438 4.49 25.78 -4.73
CA CYS A 438 3.32 26.38 -5.36
C CYS A 438 1.99 26.02 -4.66
N PHE A 439 1.93 24.89 -3.97
CA PHE A 439 0.76 24.50 -3.17
C PHE A 439 0.57 25.45 -1.97
N SER A 440 1.66 25.84 -1.30
CA SER A 440 1.61 26.89 -0.26
C SER A 440 1.33 28.28 -0.84
N ASN A 441 1.86 28.57 -2.04
CA ASN A 441 1.83 29.88 -2.69
C ASN A 441 1.04 29.86 -4.01
N ASN A 442 -0.29 29.86 -3.92
CA ASN A 442 -1.17 29.68 -5.08
C ASN A 442 -0.95 30.66 -6.25
N ASP A 443 -0.55 31.91 -5.96
CA ASP A 443 -0.30 32.92 -7.00
C ASP A 443 0.97 32.63 -7.83
N SER A 444 1.90 31.82 -7.29
CA SER A 444 3.19 31.52 -7.93
C SER A 444 3.05 30.67 -9.19
N ILE A 445 1.94 29.95 -9.39
CA ILE A 445 1.76 29.13 -10.61
C ILE A 445 1.71 30.01 -11.86
N ASN A 446 1.03 31.15 -11.78
CA ASN A 446 0.93 32.08 -12.91
C ASN A 446 2.25 32.82 -13.13
N GLU A 447 2.95 33.18 -12.05
CA GLU A 447 4.25 33.86 -12.11
C GLU A 447 5.36 32.97 -12.69
N LEU A 448 5.37 31.69 -12.32
CA LEU A 448 6.41 30.73 -12.68
C LEU A 448 6.00 29.81 -13.83
N ARG A 449 4.99 30.19 -14.61
CA ARG A 449 4.34 29.33 -15.61
C ARG A 449 5.32 28.67 -16.57
N ASP A 450 6.28 29.41 -17.12
CA ASP A 450 7.22 28.88 -18.10
C ASP A 450 8.24 27.91 -17.47
N GLN A 451 8.71 28.21 -16.26
CA GLN A 451 9.60 27.34 -15.49
C GLN A 451 8.89 26.04 -15.11
N LEU A 452 7.61 26.11 -14.71
CA LEU A 452 6.79 24.95 -14.38
C LEU A 452 6.57 24.06 -15.62
N LYS A 453 6.28 24.63 -16.80
CA LYS A 453 6.18 23.86 -18.05
C LYS A 453 7.45 23.07 -18.35
N TYR A 454 8.62 23.69 -18.15
CA TYR A 454 9.90 23.01 -18.32
C TYR A 454 10.07 21.86 -17.32
N LEU A 455 9.82 22.10 -16.03
CA LEU A 455 9.98 21.08 -14.98
C LEU A 455 9.03 19.89 -15.18
N VAL A 456 7.78 20.13 -15.58
CA VAL A 456 6.81 19.07 -15.90
C VAL A 456 7.24 18.25 -17.11
N THR A 457 7.85 18.86 -18.12
CA THR A 457 8.28 18.16 -19.35
C THR A 457 9.67 17.52 -19.24
N ALA A 458 10.46 17.89 -18.23
CA ALA A 458 11.78 17.34 -17.96
C ALA A 458 11.73 15.95 -17.27
N VAL A 459 10.65 15.62 -16.56
CA VAL A 459 10.57 14.34 -15.83
C VAL A 459 10.37 13.13 -16.76
N PRO A 460 11.10 12.02 -16.59
CA PRO A 460 10.85 10.79 -17.33
C PRO A 460 9.65 10.04 -16.74
N LEU A 461 8.67 9.70 -17.56
CA LEU A 461 7.45 9.00 -17.14
C LEU A 461 7.53 7.47 -17.23
N HIS A 462 8.71 6.92 -17.55
CA HIS A 462 8.85 5.47 -17.67
C HIS A 462 9.06 4.82 -16.31
N LYS A 463 8.58 3.57 -16.20
CA LYS A 463 8.49 2.82 -14.96
C LYS A 463 9.82 2.79 -14.18
N GLY A 464 9.73 3.09 -12.88
CA GLY A 464 10.85 2.95 -11.94
C GLY A 464 11.79 4.15 -11.90
N GLN A 465 11.38 5.29 -12.45
CA GLN A 465 12.05 6.57 -12.26
C GLN A 465 11.42 7.40 -11.14
N GLU A 466 10.15 7.15 -10.83
CA GLU A 466 9.50 7.71 -9.66
C GLU A 466 10.11 7.17 -8.36
N ASN A 467 10.30 8.06 -7.38
CA ASN A 467 10.76 7.69 -6.04
C ASN A 467 9.59 7.34 -5.12
N THR A 468 8.43 7.98 -5.35
CA THR A 468 7.24 7.79 -4.53
C THR A 468 5.98 7.68 -5.39
N ALA A 469 4.95 7.04 -4.84
CA ALA A 469 3.64 6.95 -5.50
C ALA A 469 2.96 8.33 -5.71
N THR A 470 3.40 9.38 -5.00
CA THR A 470 2.87 10.75 -5.15
C THR A 470 3.50 11.54 -6.30
N ASP A 471 4.63 11.10 -6.84
CA ASP A 471 5.36 11.82 -7.87
C ASP A 471 4.49 12.00 -9.13
N THR A 472 3.86 10.92 -9.60
CA THR A 472 2.97 10.94 -10.77
C THR A 472 1.73 11.81 -10.53
N HIS A 473 1.21 11.83 -9.30
CA HIS A 473 0.12 12.74 -8.94
C HIS A 473 0.54 14.22 -9.08
N HIS A 474 1.74 14.60 -8.60
CA HIS A 474 2.24 15.97 -8.73
C HIS A 474 2.43 16.37 -10.20
N TRP A 475 2.98 15.47 -11.02
CA TRP A 475 3.11 15.70 -12.46
C TRP A 475 1.75 15.94 -13.13
N HIS A 476 0.78 15.07 -12.85
CA HIS A 476 -0.57 15.17 -13.42
C HIS A 476 -1.28 16.46 -13.02
N ASP A 477 -1.36 16.73 -11.71
CA ASP A 477 -2.07 17.90 -11.20
C ASP A 477 -1.42 19.21 -11.69
N MET A 478 -0.09 19.26 -11.77
CA MET A 478 0.60 20.43 -12.33
C MET A 478 0.35 20.57 -13.83
N ALA A 479 0.36 19.48 -14.59
CA ALA A 479 0.03 19.52 -16.02
C ALA A 479 -1.40 20.03 -16.26
N GLU A 480 -2.40 19.53 -15.51
CA GLU A 480 -3.79 20.00 -15.59
C GLU A 480 -3.92 21.49 -15.22
N LYS A 481 -3.27 21.92 -14.13
CA LYS A 481 -3.27 23.33 -13.72
C LYS A 481 -2.70 24.24 -14.80
N LEU A 482 -1.62 23.82 -15.46
CA LEU A 482 -1.00 24.58 -16.55
C LEU A 482 -1.86 24.58 -17.82
N LEU A 483 -2.64 23.54 -18.10
CA LEU A 483 -3.51 23.43 -19.28
C LEU A 483 -4.86 24.14 -19.15
N LYS A 484 -5.18 24.72 -17.97
CA LYS A 484 -6.37 25.58 -17.80
C LYS A 484 -6.39 26.76 -18.78
N GLU A 485 -5.23 27.23 -19.19
CA GLU A 485 -5.06 28.16 -20.30
C GLU A 485 -4.59 27.41 -21.54
N ARG A 486 -5.22 27.67 -22.68
CA ARG A 486 -4.92 26.96 -23.93
C ARG A 486 -3.46 27.20 -24.33
N ASP A 487 -2.66 26.13 -24.40
CA ASP A 487 -1.23 26.15 -24.71
C ASP A 487 -0.87 24.92 -25.57
N GLU A 488 -0.88 25.11 -26.89
CA GLU A 488 -0.67 24.04 -27.87
C GLU A 488 0.76 23.49 -27.82
N GLU A 489 1.76 24.35 -27.63
CA GLU A 489 3.17 23.93 -27.54
C GLU A 489 3.39 23.02 -26.33
N PHE A 490 2.78 23.35 -25.19
CA PHE A 490 2.85 22.52 -24.00
C PHE A 490 2.10 21.19 -24.15
N ALA A 491 0.91 21.20 -24.76
CA ALA A 491 0.16 19.97 -25.05
C ALA A 491 0.95 19.01 -25.96
N VAL A 492 1.64 19.55 -26.97
CA VAL A 492 2.54 18.78 -27.84
C VAL A 492 3.75 18.25 -27.06
N ALA A 493 4.33 19.04 -26.15
CA ALA A 493 5.45 18.61 -25.31
C ALA A 493 5.06 17.43 -24.40
N LEU A 494 3.91 17.51 -23.71
CA LEU A 494 3.37 16.41 -22.88
C LEU A 494 3.09 15.15 -23.72
N THR A 495 2.52 15.33 -24.91
CA THR A 495 2.27 14.22 -25.84
C THR A 495 3.57 13.51 -26.22
N ASN A 496 4.62 14.27 -26.56
CA ASN A 496 5.92 13.71 -26.89
C ASN A 496 6.58 13.01 -25.69
N GLN A 497 6.41 13.55 -24.49
CA GLN A 497 6.89 12.97 -23.24
C GLN A 497 6.27 11.58 -23.01
N LEU A 498 4.95 11.44 -23.17
CA LEU A 498 4.23 10.16 -23.04
C LEU A 498 4.62 9.13 -24.10
N ILE A 499 4.78 9.58 -25.35
CA ILE A 499 5.24 8.72 -26.46
C ILE A 499 6.67 8.24 -26.20
N ALA A 500 7.55 9.10 -25.68
CA ALA A 500 8.92 8.73 -25.34
C ALA A 500 8.96 7.68 -24.22
N ALA A 501 8.17 7.87 -23.15
CA ALA A 501 8.09 6.93 -22.04
C ALA A 501 7.57 5.54 -22.46
N SER A 502 6.69 5.47 -23.46
CA SER A 502 6.17 4.22 -24.01
C SER A 502 7.25 3.26 -24.53
N LYS A 503 8.45 3.76 -24.87
CA LYS A 503 9.58 2.95 -25.35
C LYS A 503 10.29 2.16 -24.26
N PHE A 504 10.21 2.65 -23.02
CA PHE A 504 10.86 2.05 -21.85
C PHE A 504 9.86 1.31 -20.95
N GLY A 505 8.57 1.60 -21.13
CA GLY A 505 7.45 1.02 -20.43
C GLY A 505 6.95 1.89 -19.29
N LEU A 506 5.67 1.73 -18.98
CA LEU A 506 4.93 2.60 -18.08
C LEU A 506 4.43 1.81 -16.85
N ASN A 507 4.01 2.52 -15.82
CA ASN A 507 3.33 1.93 -14.67
C ASN A 507 1.82 1.85 -14.96
N HIS A 508 1.23 0.65 -14.89
CA HIS A 508 -0.19 0.47 -15.16
C HIS A 508 -1.10 1.27 -14.21
N GLY A 509 -0.75 1.33 -12.91
CA GLY A 509 -1.50 2.12 -11.94
C GLY A 509 -1.56 3.60 -12.32
N ASP A 510 -0.41 4.14 -12.72
CA ASP A 510 -0.26 5.54 -13.13
C ASP A 510 -0.96 5.87 -14.44
N ILE A 511 -1.00 4.92 -15.38
CA ILE A 511 -1.78 5.07 -16.61
C ILE A 511 -3.25 5.31 -16.23
N TRP A 512 -3.79 4.49 -15.34
CA TRP A 512 -5.21 4.52 -14.99
C TRP A 512 -5.58 5.74 -14.17
N SER A 513 -4.79 6.05 -13.15
CA SER A 513 -5.14 7.09 -12.17
C SER A 513 -4.85 8.50 -12.66
N TYR A 514 -3.86 8.67 -13.54
CA TYR A 514 -3.34 10.00 -13.88
C TYR A 514 -3.25 10.21 -15.39
N THR A 515 -2.57 9.30 -16.10
CA THR A 515 -2.25 9.54 -17.52
C THR A 515 -3.49 9.53 -18.43
N LYS A 516 -4.41 8.57 -18.24
CA LYS A 516 -5.64 8.44 -19.06
C LYS A 516 -6.58 9.64 -18.87
N PRO A 517 -6.90 10.08 -17.64
CA PRO A 517 -7.69 11.31 -17.42
C PRO A 517 -7.10 12.52 -18.16
N LEU A 518 -5.80 12.78 -17.98
CA LEU A 518 -5.11 13.86 -18.68
C LEU A 518 -5.16 13.68 -20.20
N MET A 519 -4.99 12.45 -20.70
CA MET A 519 -5.03 12.16 -22.12
C MET A 519 -6.41 12.38 -22.75
N LEU A 520 -7.49 12.06 -22.04
CA LEU A 520 -8.84 12.36 -22.47
C LEU A 520 -9.06 13.89 -22.61
N SER A 521 -8.58 14.68 -21.63
CA SER A 521 -8.65 16.15 -21.70
C SER A 521 -7.79 16.70 -22.85
N LEU A 522 -6.52 16.28 -22.95
CA LEU A 522 -5.61 16.70 -24.01
C LEU A 522 -6.17 16.38 -25.41
N MET A 523 -6.69 15.17 -25.60
CA MET A 523 -7.21 14.74 -26.89
C MET A 523 -8.54 15.40 -27.26
N SER A 524 -9.37 15.75 -26.26
CA SER A 524 -10.56 16.58 -26.46
C SER A 524 -10.20 17.99 -26.96
N ASP A 525 -9.21 18.64 -26.32
CA ASP A 525 -8.98 20.07 -26.51
C ASP A 525 -7.97 20.41 -27.62
N TYR A 526 -7.07 19.46 -27.91
CA TYR A 526 -5.96 19.58 -28.87
C TYR A 526 -5.88 18.42 -29.87
N GLY A 527 -6.95 17.62 -30.00
CA GLY A 527 -6.98 16.40 -30.81
C GLY A 527 -6.57 16.59 -32.26
N ASP A 528 -6.88 17.74 -32.86
CA ASP A 528 -6.49 18.10 -34.24
C ASP A 528 -4.97 18.18 -34.44
N VAL A 529 -4.23 18.55 -33.40
CA VAL A 529 -2.77 18.67 -33.41
C VAL A 529 -2.09 17.40 -32.91
N ILE A 530 -2.59 16.79 -31.82
CA ILE A 530 -1.90 15.69 -31.15
C ILE A 530 -2.21 14.31 -31.75
N TRP A 531 -3.41 14.10 -32.33
CA TRP A 531 -3.75 12.82 -32.95
C TRP A 531 -2.81 12.43 -34.10
N PRO A 532 -2.45 13.34 -35.04
CA PRO A 532 -1.44 13.03 -36.06
C PRO A 532 -0.09 12.57 -35.49
N ILE A 533 0.34 13.15 -34.36
CA ILE A 533 1.61 12.81 -33.69
C ILE A 533 1.54 11.38 -33.14
N PHE A 534 0.45 11.04 -32.43
CA PHE A 534 0.22 9.66 -31.98
C PHE A 534 0.12 8.68 -33.15
N GLY A 535 -0.62 9.04 -34.20
CA GLY A 535 -0.78 8.24 -35.39
C GLY A 535 0.57 7.89 -36.05
N GLU A 536 1.50 8.85 -36.11
CA GLU A 536 2.86 8.60 -36.61
C GLU A 536 3.68 7.74 -35.64
N ALA A 537 3.58 7.96 -34.33
CA ALA A 537 4.24 7.13 -33.33
C ALA A 537 3.80 5.67 -33.38
N ILE A 538 2.50 5.41 -33.54
CA ILE A 538 1.93 4.06 -33.66
C ILE A 538 2.46 3.34 -34.91
N VAL A 539 2.60 4.04 -36.03
CA VAL A 539 3.14 3.47 -37.29
C VAL A 539 4.61 3.08 -37.13
N ARG A 540 5.38 3.85 -36.37
CA ARG A 540 6.82 3.63 -36.15
C ARG A 540 7.12 2.61 -35.03
N ALA A 541 6.15 2.30 -34.17
CA ALA A 541 6.36 1.47 -32.99
C ALA A 541 6.40 -0.03 -33.31
N GLU A 542 7.32 -0.74 -32.67
CA GLU A 542 7.48 -2.19 -32.75
C GLU A 542 7.47 -2.82 -31.35
N GLY A 543 7.13 -4.11 -31.26
CA GLY A 543 7.20 -4.86 -30.00
C GLY A 543 6.46 -4.22 -28.83
N MET A 544 7.18 -4.00 -27.72
CA MET A 544 6.62 -3.45 -26.48
C MET A 544 6.21 -1.98 -26.59
N ASP A 545 6.87 -1.18 -27.42
CA ASP A 545 6.53 0.24 -27.61
C ASP A 545 5.08 0.38 -28.10
N LYS A 546 4.70 -0.49 -29.04
CA LYS A 546 3.34 -0.52 -29.60
C LYS A 546 2.31 -0.98 -28.56
N TYR A 547 2.69 -1.90 -27.68
CA TYR A 547 1.85 -2.30 -26.56
C TYR A 547 1.58 -1.13 -25.61
N TRP A 548 2.60 -0.34 -25.23
CA TRP A 548 2.40 0.79 -24.32
C TRP A 548 1.59 1.93 -24.94
N LEU A 549 1.83 2.23 -26.23
CA LEU A 549 0.97 3.17 -26.97
C LEU A 549 -0.49 2.69 -27.03
N GLN A 550 -0.70 1.37 -27.16
CA GLN A 550 -2.04 0.79 -27.05
C GLN A 550 -2.61 1.07 -25.65
N GLN A 551 -1.89 0.72 -24.58
CA GLN A 551 -2.37 0.90 -23.20
C GLN A 551 -2.73 2.36 -22.85
N LEU A 552 -2.03 3.35 -23.42
CA LEU A 552 -2.35 4.76 -23.25
C LEU A 552 -3.70 5.15 -23.89
N LEU A 553 -4.07 4.53 -25.01
CA LEU A 553 -5.27 4.87 -25.78
C LEU A 553 -6.46 3.92 -25.53
N ASP A 554 -6.19 2.74 -24.98
CA ASP A 554 -7.18 1.70 -24.71
C ASP A 554 -8.21 2.15 -23.67
N ARG A 555 -9.37 1.50 -23.68
CA ARG A 555 -10.34 1.61 -22.58
C ARG A 555 -9.88 0.78 -21.38
N GLU A 556 -10.54 0.98 -20.23
CA GLU A 556 -10.36 0.13 -19.05
C GLU A 556 -11.72 -0.38 -18.59
N THR A 557 -11.84 -1.69 -18.35
CA THR A 557 -13.07 -2.34 -17.90
C THR A 557 -12.74 -3.36 -16.81
N SER A 558 -12.60 -2.87 -15.57
CA SER A 558 -12.22 -3.66 -14.40
C SER A 558 -13.33 -3.68 -13.34
N LEU A 559 -13.13 -4.50 -12.30
CA LEU A 559 -14.01 -4.52 -11.12
C LEU A 559 -14.00 -3.20 -10.32
N VAL A 560 -12.97 -2.37 -10.50
CA VAL A 560 -12.69 -1.18 -9.68
C VAL A 560 -13.16 0.10 -10.36
N GLY A 561 -13.28 0.11 -11.69
CA GLY A 561 -13.76 1.26 -12.46
C GLY A 561 -13.68 1.05 -13.97
N ASN A 562 -14.44 1.86 -14.71
CA ASN A 562 -14.47 1.89 -16.17
C ASN A 562 -13.97 3.26 -16.67
N VAL A 563 -13.01 3.26 -17.58
CA VAL A 563 -12.51 4.48 -18.26
C VAL A 563 -12.69 4.30 -19.76
N PRO A 564 -13.29 5.27 -20.48
CA PRO A 564 -13.43 5.16 -21.92
C PRO A 564 -12.08 5.20 -22.63
N SER A 565 -12.03 4.64 -23.83
CA SER A 565 -10.90 4.83 -24.75
C SER A 565 -10.63 6.31 -25.00
N VAL A 566 -9.35 6.70 -25.08
CA VAL A 566 -8.97 8.06 -25.50
C VAL A 566 -9.45 8.37 -26.93
N LEU A 567 -9.68 7.35 -27.75
CA LEU A 567 -10.24 7.52 -29.09
C LEU A 567 -11.70 8.03 -29.08
N SER A 568 -12.42 7.93 -27.96
CA SER A 568 -13.83 8.33 -27.89
C SER A 568 -14.04 9.85 -27.93
N VAL A 569 -13.00 10.64 -27.67
CA VAL A 569 -13.04 12.11 -27.73
C VAL A 569 -12.49 12.66 -29.05
N ILE A 570 -12.05 11.78 -29.96
CA ILE A 570 -11.56 12.16 -31.29
C ILE A 570 -12.72 12.06 -32.30
N PRO A 571 -12.89 13.02 -33.21
CA PRO A 571 -13.86 12.89 -34.30
C PRO A 571 -13.66 11.59 -35.09
N VAL A 572 -14.75 10.85 -35.31
CA VAL A 572 -14.73 9.54 -36.00
C VAL A 572 -14.06 9.67 -37.36
N GLU A 573 -14.33 10.75 -38.08
CA GLU A 573 -13.75 11.03 -39.40
C GLU A 573 -12.23 11.10 -39.35
N SER A 574 -11.66 11.71 -38.29
CA SER A 574 -10.21 11.86 -38.13
C SER A 574 -9.51 10.52 -37.87
N VAL A 575 -10.12 9.65 -37.06
CA VAL A 575 -9.61 8.30 -36.81
C VAL A 575 -9.72 7.44 -38.08
N MET A 576 -10.87 7.53 -38.79
CA MET A 576 -11.10 6.78 -40.02
C MET A 576 -10.19 7.22 -41.17
N GLU A 577 -9.92 8.53 -41.32
CA GLU A 577 -8.94 9.04 -42.28
C GLU A 577 -7.55 8.46 -42.03
N TRP A 578 -7.13 8.34 -40.76
CA TRP A 578 -5.86 7.72 -40.42
C TRP A 578 -5.84 6.22 -40.75
N CYS A 579 -6.91 5.49 -40.42
CA CYS A 579 -7.06 4.08 -40.80
C CYS A 579 -6.98 3.86 -42.31
N LEU A 580 -7.60 4.75 -43.12
CA LEU A 580 -7.54 4.68 -44.58
C LEU A 580 -6.14 5.01 -45.13
N LYS A 581 -5.38 5.89 -44.47
CA LYS A 581 -3.99 6.20 -44.81
C LYS A 581 -3.03 5.07 -44.41
N GLN A 582 -3.37 4.29 -43.39
CA GLN A 582 -2.53 3.22 -42.82
C GLN A 582 -3.29 1.88 -42.70
N PRO A 583 -3.75 1.27 -43.80
CA PRO A 583 -4.70 0.16 -43.77
C PRO A 583 -4.16 -1.14 -43.13
N ASP A 584 -2.83 -1.34 -43.12
CA ASP A 584 -2.22 -2.55 -42.58
C ASP A 584 -2.13 -2.56 -41.05
N ILE A 585 -2.12 -1.37 -40.42
CA ILE A 585 -1.88 -1.20 -38.98
C ILE A 585 -3.09 -0.54 -38.31
N GLY A 586 -3.62 0.52 -38.90
CA GLY A 586 -4.57 1.41 -38.27
C GLY A 586 -5.87 0.73 -37.85
N PRO A 587 -6.57 0.03 -38.76
CA PRO A 587 -7.83 -0.63 -38.41
C PRO A 587 -7.70 -1.66 -37.28
N VAL A 588 -6.62 -2.45 -37.29
CA VAL A 588 -6.35 -3.46 -36.25
C VAL A 588 -6.02 -2.80 -34.91
N PHE A 589 -5.24 -1.72 -34.90
CA PHE A 589 -4.92 -0.99 -33.68
C PHE A 589 -6.16 -0.31 -33.09
N VAL A 590 -6.97 0.35 -33.91
CA VAL A 590 -8.21 1.02 -33.47
C VAL A 590 -9.23 0.01 -32.94
N ALA A 591 -9.36 -1.16 -33.59
CA ALA A 591 -10.21 -2.24 -33.10
C ALA A 591 -9.86 -2.72 -31.68
N ARG A 592 -8.57 -2.65 -31.29
CA ARG A 592 -8.12 -3.02 -29.95
C ARG A 592 -8.45 -1.99 -28.89
N CYS A 593 -8.40 -0.70 -29.24
CA CYS A 593 -8.50 0.36 -28.25
C CYS A 593 -9.92 0.90 -28.07
N LEU A 594 -10.74 0.89 -29.12
CA LEU A 594 -12.00 1.63 -29.14
C LEU A 594 -13.02 1.15 -28.10
N ASN A 595 -14.00 2.00 -27.80
CA ASN A 595 -15.20 1.60 -27.09
C ASN A 595 -16.15 0.90 -28.07
N VAL A 596 -16.38 -0.40 -27.93
CA VAL A 596 -17.39 -1.11 -28.75
C VAL A 596 -18.80 -0.65 -28.39
N ILE A 597 -19.07 -0.54 -27.09
CA ILE A 597 -20.33 -0.07 -26.52
C ILE A 597 -20.02 1.17 -25.68
N GLU A 598 -20.92 2.15 -25.74
CA GLU A 598 -20.89 3.38 -24.95
C GLU A 598 -22.26 3.62 -24.30
N THR A 599 -22.23 4.38 -23.20
CA THR A 599 -23.44 4.78 -22.47
C THR A 599 -23.85 6.16 -22.91
N VAL A 600 -25.05 6.29 -23.50
CA VAL A 600 -25.66 7.57 -23.84
C VAL A 600 -27.07 7.59 -23.27
N ASP A 601 -27.40 8.64 -22.51
CA ASP A 601 -28.69 8.78 -21.81
C ASP A 601 -29.08 7.52 -21.01
N GLU A 602 -28.12 6.97 -20.26
CA GLU A 602 -28.25 5.73 -19.45
C GLU A 602 -28.52 4.44 -20.27
N MET A 603 -28.46 4.51 -21.61
CA MET A 603 -28.63 3.37 -22.49
C MET A 603 -27.30 2.91 -23.09
N GLN A 604 -27.06 1.60 -23.08
CA GLN A 604 -25.92 0.99 -23.76
C GLN A 604 -26.20 0.93 -25.27
N GLN A 605 -25.32 1.51 -26.07
CA GLN A 605 -25.41 1.45 -27.53
C GLN A 605 -24.03 1.26 -28.18
N PRO A 606 -23.96 0.72 -29.42
CA PRO A 606 -22.70 0.59 -30.13
C PRO A 606 -22.14 1.96 -30.49
N SER A 607 -20.83 2.17 -30.33
CA SER A 607 -20.24 3.47 -30.63
C SER A 607 -20.19 3.76 -32.14
N ALA A 608 -20.22 5.04 -32.50
CA ALA A 608 -20.11 5.47 -33.89
C ALA A 608 -18.79 5.02 -34.55
N LEU A 609 -17.68 5.06 -33.80
CA LEU A 609 -16.37 4.62 -34.29
C LEU A 609 -16.33 3.11 -34.55
N PHE A 610 -16.97 2.30 -33.70
CA PHE A 610 -17.10 0.86 -33.90
C PHE A 610 -17.87 0.53 -35.20
N ILE A 611 -19.00 1.21 -35.42
CA ILE A 611 -19.80 1.02 -36.63
C ILE A 611 -18.99 1.42 -37.88
N ALA A 612 -18.39 2.61 -37.88
CA ALA A 612 -17.59 3.12 -38.99
C ALA A 612 -16.41 2.18 -39.33
N LEU A 613 -15.76 1.60 -38.32
CA LEU A 613 -14.67 0.66 -38.51
C LEU A 613 -15.15 -0.63 -39.19
N LEU A 614 -16.28 -1.19 -38.76
CA LEU A 614 -16.87 -2.38 -39.38
C LEU A 614 -17.34 -2.12 -40.81
N GLU A 615 -17.93 -0.94 -41.07
CA GLU A 615 -18.40 -0.59 -42.41
C GLU A 615 -17.27 -0.61 -43.45
N ASN A 616 -16.08 -0.14 -43.06
CA ASN A 616 -14.93 0.02 -43.94
C ASN A 616 -13.98 -1.19 -43.93
N PHE A 617 -13.82 -1.87 -42.78
CA PHE A 617 -12.79 -2.89 -42.57
C PHE A 617 -13.32 -4.20 -41.95
N GLY A 618 -14.63 -4.38 -41.76
CA GLY A 618 -15.19 -5.58 -41.12
C GLY A 618 -15.04 -6.89 -41.92
N ASN A 619 -14.58 -6.82 -43.17
CA ASN A 619 -14.18 -7.99 -43.96
C ASN A 619 -12.75 -8.47 -43.65
N ASP A 620 -11.93 -7.67 -42.96
CA ASP A 620 -10.62 -8.08 -42.46
C ASP A 620 -10.80 -8.90 -41.17
N GLN A 621 -10.46 -10.19 -41.25
CA GLN A 621 -10.60 -11.11 -40.12
C GLN A 621 -9.77 -10.68 -38.90
N ARG A 622 -8.65 -9.96 -39.11
CA ARG A 622 -7.83 -9.42 -38.02
C ARG A 622 -8.64 -8.41 -37.22
N VAL A 623 -9.25 -7.43 -37.91
CA VAL A 623 -10.11 -6.41 -37.29
C VAL A 623 -11.29 -7.05 -36.57
N ALA A 624 -11.99 -7.98 -37.21
CA ALA A 624 -13.12 -8.69 -36.62
C ALA A 624 -12.75 -9.45 -35.33
N SER A 625 -11.56 -10.06 -35.30
CA SER A 625 -11.05 -10.82 -34.16
C SER A 625 -10.63 -9.90 -33.01
N GLU A 626 -9.95 -8.78 -33.30
CA GLU A 626 -9.60 -7.79 -32.27
C GLU A 626 -10.82 -7.15 -31.62
N LEU A 627 -11.87 -6.80 -32.41
CA LEU A 627 -13.13 -6.30 -31.86
C LEU A 627 -13.80 -7.32 -30.91
N SER A 628 -13.74 -8.61 -31.27
CA SER A 628 -14.31 -9.68 -30.42
C SER A 628 -13.50 -9.86 -29.13
N ALA A 629 -12.17 -9.79 -29.20
CA ALA A 629 -11.29 -9.88 -28.05
C ALA A 629 -11.44 -8.67 -27.10
N ASN A 630 -11.49 -7.46 -27.67
CA ASN A 630 -11.74 -6.22 -26.94
C ASN A 630 -13.06 -6.30 -26.16
N MET A 631 -14.14 -6.83 -26.76
CA MET A 631 -15.42 -6.99 -26.07
C MET A 631 -15.42 -8.10 -24.99
N GLY A 632 -14.64 -9.16 -25.17
CA GLY A 632 -14.54 -10.27 -24.22
C GLY A 632 -13.69 -10.00 -22.98
N THR A 633 -12.83 -8.97 -23.01
CA THR A 633 -11.88 -8.67 -21.93
C THR A 633 -12.53 -7.73 -20.90
N ARG A 634 -13.02 -8.27 -19.77
CA ARG A 634 -13.59 -7.49 -18.65
C ARG A 634 -13.52 -8.22 -17.30
N GLY A 635 -13.61 -7.48 -16.20
CA GLY A 635 -13.90 -8.04 -14.87
C GLY A 635 -15.40 -8.05 -14.56
N TRP A 636 -15.89 -9.01 -13.76
CA TRP A 636 -17.28 -9.06 -13.29
C TRP A 636 -17.38 -9.69 -11.89
N SER A 637 -18.43 -9.33 -11.16
CA SER A 637 -18.76 -9.91 -9.85
C SER A 637 -20.16 -10.51 -9.89
N GLY A 638 -20.33 -11.68 -9.29
CA GLY A 638 -21.56 -12.48 -9.40
C GLY A 638 -21.69 -13.17 -10.76
N SER A 639 -22.92 -13.31 -11.23
CA SER A 639 -23.22 -13.92 -12.53
C SER A 639 -22.72 -13.04 -13.69
N LEU A 640 -22.11 -13.68 -14.70
CA LEU A 640 -21.74 -13.03 -15.96
C LEU A 640 -22.94 -12.83 -16.90
N VAL A 641 -24.04 -13.57 -16.69
CA VAL A 641 -25.20 -13.60 -17.59
C VAL A 641 -25.83 -12.21 -17.80
N PRO A 642 -26.09 -11.38 -16.76
CA PRO A 642 -26.68 -10.05 -16.96
C PRO A 642 -25.84 -9.13 -17.85
N TYR A 643 -24.50 -9.23 -17.75
CA TYR A 643 -23.59 -8.45 -18.58
C TYR A 643 -23.68 -8.88 -20.05
N LEU A 644 -23.69 -10.19 -20.30
CA LEU A 644 -23.86 -10.76 -21.65
C LEU A 644 -25.23 -10.42 -22.26
N GLU A 645 -26.29 -10.41 -21.47
CA GLU A 645 -27.62 -9.99 -21.93
C GLU A 645 -27.66 -8.49 -22.30
N SER A 646 -27.00 -7.64 -21.50
CA SER A 646 -26.87 -6.21 -21.78
C SER A 646 -26.11 -5.96 -23.08
N ASP A 647 -24.96 -6.62 -23.28
CA ASP A 647 -24.17 -6.57 -24.50
C ASP A 647 -24.99 -6.97 -25.74
N LYS A 648 -25.73 -8.08 -25.64
CA LYS A 648 -26.60 -8.57 -26.71
C LYS A 648 -27.69 -7.56 -27.03
N ALA A 649 -28.31 -6.95 -26.01
CA ALA A 649 -29.33 -5.93 -26.20
C ALA A 649 -28.76 -4.71 -26.93
N ALA A 650 -27.57 -4.25 -26.56
CA ALA A 650 -26.89 -3.13 -27.19
C ALA A 650 -26.53 -3.41 -28.67
N LEU A 651 -26.10 -4.62 -29.01
CA LEU A 651 -25.73 -4.99 -30.39
C LEU A 651 -26.92 -5.33 -31.30
N SER A 652 -28.06 -5.74 -30.74
CA SER A 652 -29.22 -6.23 -31.49
C SER A 652 -29.77 -5.27 -32.57
N PRO A 653 -29.78 -3.94 -32.38
CA PRO A 653 -30.18 -2.99 -33.43
C PRO A 653 -29.38 -3.10 -34.73
N LEU A 654 -28.14 -3.60 -34.68
CA LEU A 654 -27.25 -3.72 -35.83
C LEU A 654 -27.43 -5.01 -36.65
N ILE A 655 -28.32 -5.93 -36.24
CA ILE A 655 -28.58 -7.20 -36.96
C ILE A 655 -29.09 -6.96 -38.39
N GLU A 656 -29.87 -5.89 -38.58
CA GLU A 656 -30.47 -5.48 -39.84
C GLU A 656 -29.84 -4.20 -40.42
N HIS A 657 -28.61 -3.88 -40.00
CA HIS A 657 -27.85 -2.72 -40.49
C HIS A 657 -27.67 -2.75 -42.02
N GLU A 658 -27.58 -1.61 -42.71
CA GLU A 658 -27.49 -1.58 -44.18
C GLU A 658 -26.19 -2.18 -44.74
N ASN A 659 -25.08 -2.01 -44.02
CA ASN A 659 -23.77 -2.57 -44.38
C ASN A 659 -23.66 -4.07 -44.03
N SER A 660 -23.25 -4.90 -45.00
CA SER A 660 -23.13 -6.35 -44.83
C SER A 660 -22.06 -6.79 -43.84
N ASN A 661 -20.95 -6.06 -43.74
CA ASN A 661 -19.87 -6.38 -42.81
C ASN A 661 -20.34 -6.24 -41.35
N VAL A 662 -21.06 -5.14 -41.07
CA VAL A 662 -21.68 -4.89 -39.76
C VAL A 662 -22.65 -6.01 -39.40
N ARG A 663 -23.59 -6.33 -40.30
CA ARG A 663 -24.56 -7.42 -40.07
C ARG A 663 -23.89 -8.75 -39.79
N HIS A 664 -22.85 -9.09 -40.55
CA HIS A 664 -22.16 -10.37 -40.43
C HIS A 664 -21.46 -10.50 -39.08
N TRP A 665 -20.64 -9.50 -38.71
CA TRP A 665 -19.92 -9.51 -37.44
C TRP A 665 -20.88 -9.57 -36.24
N VAL A 666 -21.93 -8.75 -36.24
CA VAL A 666 -22.91 -8.70 -35.15
C VAL A 666 -23.66 -10.02 -35.01
N LYS A 667 -24.09 -10.63 -36.11
CA LYS A 667 -24.78 -11.95 -36.07
C LYS A 667 -23.88 -13.03 -35.49
N ASP A 668 -22.61 -13.06 -35.89
CA ASP A 668 -21.64 -14.03 -35.40
C ASP A 668 -21.32 -13.80 -33.91
N HIS A 669 -21.13 -12.55 -33.50
CA HIS A 669 -20.83 -12.21 -32.10
C HIS A 669 -22.03 -12.44 -31.18
N ILE A 670 -23.26 -12.13 -31.61
CA ILE A 670 -24.48 -12.47 -30.84
C ILE A 670 -24.64 -14.00 -30.71
N ALA A 671 -24.29 -14.78 -31.74
CA ALA A 671 -24.30 -16.23 -31.64
C ALA A 671 -23.24 -16.75 -30.64
N TYR A 672 -22.09 -16.09 -30.52
CA TYR A 672 -21.12 -16.35 -29.47
C TYR A 672 -21.67 -16.00 -28.08
N ILE A 673 -22.22 -14.80 -27.88
CA ILE A 673 -22.82 -14.37 -26.61
C ILE A 673 -23.92 -15.34 -26.14
N ASN A 674 -24.81 -15.78 -27.04
CA ASN A 674 -25.86 -16.74 -26.68
C ASN A 674 -25.32 -18.07 -26.17
N ARG A 675 -24.19 -18.56 -26.71
CA ARG A 675 -23.54 -19.78 -26.21
C ARG A 675 -22.98 -19.58 -24.80
N GLN A 676 -22.33 -18.44 -24.58
CA GLN A 676 -21.78 -18.08 -23.27
C GLN A 676 -22.88 -17.91 -22.21
N ILE A 677 -24.02 -17.29 -22.55
CA ILE A 677 -25.17 -17.21 -21.64
C ILE A 677 -25.63 -18.61 -21.22
N ILE A 678 -25.76 -19.55 -22.16
CA ILE A 678 -26.18 -20.93 -21.84
C ILE A 678 -25.17 -21.63 -20.92
N GLU A 679 -23.88 -21.42 -21.14
CA GLU A 679 -22.81 -22.03 -20.33
C GLU A 679 -22.76 -21.43 -18.92
N GLU A 680 -22.84 -20.10 -18.80
CA GLU A 680 -22.79 -19.41 -17.52
C GLU A 680 -24.08 -19.56 -16.72
N SER A 681 -25.27 -19.59 -17.36
CA SER A 681 -26.52 -19.88 -16.65
C SER A 681 -26.53 -21.27 -16.02
N LYS A 682 -25.92 -22.27 -16.67
CA LYS A 682 -25.75 -23.60 -16.06
C LYS A 682 -24.86 -23.54 -14.83
N ARG A 683 -23.74 -22.79 -14.90
CA ARG A 683 -22.85 -22.57 -13.77
C ARG A 683 -23.56 -21.85 -12.62
N ASP A 684 -24.37 -20.83 -12.92
CA ASP A 684 -25.17 -20.11 -11.93
C ASP A 684 -26.23 -21.01 -11.27
N GLU A 685 -26.92 -21.85 -12.05
CA GLU A 685 -27.88 -22.83 -11.54
C GLU A 685 -27.20 -23.87 -10.65
N GLU A 686 -26.07 -24.43 -11.09
CA GLU A 686 -25.22 -25.32 -10.31
C GLU A 686 -24.87 -24.67 -8.95
N HIS A 687 -24.36 -23.44 -8.97
CA HIS A 687 -24.07 -22.65 -7.76
C HIS A 687 -25.31 -22.48 -6.86
N GLY A 688 -26.48 -22.20 -7.45
CA GLY A 688 -27.76 -22.04 -6.74
C GLY A 688 -28.27 -23.33 -6.09
N PHE A 689 -27.94 -24.50 -6.63
CA PHE A 689 -28.22 -25.81 -6.05
C PHE A 689 -27.15 -26.28 -5.04
N GLY A 690 -26.13 -25.46 -4.78
CA GLY A 690 -25.00 -25.82 -3.94
C GLY A 690 -24.12 -26.93 -4.55
N LEU A 691 -24.31 -27.21 -5.84
CA LEU A 691 -23.45 -28.08 -6.63
C LEU A 691 -22.42 -27.17 -7.31
N TYR A 692 -21.20 -27.15 -6.81
CA TYR A 692 -20.09 -26.45 -7.45
C TYR A 692 -19.20 -27.44 -8.20
#